data_AF-A0A1F9M2U6-F1
#
_entry.id   AF-A0A1F9M2U6-F1
#
_cell.length_a   1.000
_cell.length_b   1.000
_cell.length_c   1.000
_cell.angle_alpha   90.00
_cell.angle_beta   90.00
_cell.angle_gamma   90.00
#
_symmetry.space_group_name_H-M   'P 1'
#
loop_
_entity.id
_entity.type
_entity.pdbx_description
1 polymer ?
#
loop_
_entity_poly.entity_id
_entity_poly.type
_entity_poly.pdbx_seq_one_letter_code
_entity_poly.pdbx_strand_id
1 'polypeptide(L)'
;MGFTRFIFLVLALFLLNPAHSDTLAPEIRYGVFFGTFDPPHRGHIALMTGALQRLALDQLYVVPNLSPRNKPGATPFERRYELVEMITLRHPGIVLPPRALFERLLKQPPEDPVSAILDALRELEGPTARLYQLCGTDSFNKMVELGKVPTEQENRVVVVVERSGYLGVDTNEISRLRRAGRIVDLSLDLESISSTAVRKAFAEQDESDGLVPDYIEHYVRRNGLYGARPRPPRESGSAVAFRPRNPLVPGAHTSPTFVQHPLGEYVARSILSSPLTLDLDSYLPQKLPLAVLDLVLEHEAEVTVLAALEQDGLQEIARRGGQIENIVAEDRPVISTSFVLGQLDGRKQLWITNIFGRDRLVHTVAQMAQLLAKNLVPLERLTVWQVRGYEGLAQGLCREALSDLTAGPDDTVVLGYRGSLRFIVAELLQYYRERGLAQYRNLTVEDIRSYSDNFRTTYKLEEPPLEGSAHFSYVRYRVPLDGTRVLTLVAFRNLYGEQTELVVDELLARGFTSFISFGSGGGLSEAASIGNVFAPARCRRDGENHELNNLAAKDFPSANGVGVRTLLEEDQDWYQNNRHHDVVDVEHCYLGRALAADKGARLYAGQLVTDRPVHEDYSRLDENAPVMIAAKQRFFLQAILRLVRESTLSQG
;
A
#
# COMPACT_ATOMS: atom_id res chain seq x y z
N MET A 1 -43.10 -26.59 30.73
CA MET A 1 -43.90 -25.41 30.29
C MET A 1 -43.42 -24.05 30.84
N GLY A 2 -42.36 -23.97 31.66
CA GLY A 2 -41.88 -22.69 32.22
C GLY A 2 -40.78 -21.96 31.40
N PHE A 3 -40.00 -22.69 30.60
CA PHE A 3 -38.83 -22.10 29.91
C PHE A 3 -39.21 -21.36 28.62
N THR A 4 -40.22 -21.85 27.89
CA THR A 4 -40.69 -21.26 26.63
C THR A 4 -41.45 -19.93 26.83
N ARG A 5 -42.09 -19.75 28.01
CA ARG A 5 -42.79 -18.50 28.35
C ARG A 5 -41.83 -17.37 28.76
N PHE A 6 -40.65 -17.70 29.30
CA PHE A 6 -39.65 -16.68 29.69
C PHE A 6 -38.96 -16.07 28.46
N ILE A 7 -38.65 -16.89 27.45
CA ILE A 7 -38.05 -16.42 26.19
C ILE A 7 -39.02 -15.53 25.40
N PHE A 8 -40.32 -15.89 25.36
CA PHE A 8 -41.33 -15.04 24.71
C PHE A 8 -41.56 -13.70 25.42
N LEU A 9 -41.43 -13.65 26.76
CA LEU A 9 -41.59 -12.40 27.50
C LEU A 9 -40.40 -11.45 27.30
N VAL A 10 -39.18 -11.98 27.20
CA VAL A 10 -37.96 -11.20 26.92
C VAL A 10 -37.95 -10.68 25.47
N LEU A 11 -38.42 -11.48 24.50
CA LEU A 11 -38.56 -11.04 23.10
C LEU A 11 -39.69 -10.02 22.90
N ALA A 12 -40.81 -10.14 23.64
CA ALA A 12 -41.90 -9.16 23.57
C ALA A 12 -41.54 -7.81 24.21
N LEU A 13 -40.67 -7.79 25.24
CA LEU A 13 -40.14 -6.57 25.85
C LEU A 13 -39.14 -5.84 24.94
N PHE A 14 -38.48 -6.53 24.02
CA PHE A 14 -37.63 -5.92 22.99
C PHE A 14 -38.42 -5.32 21.82
N LEU A 15 -39.65 -5.79 21.58
CA LEU A 15 -40.48 -5.38 20.43
C LEU A 15 -41.49 -4.27 20.73
N LEU A 16 -41.58 -3.79 21.98
CA LEU A 16 -42.59 -2.80 22.39
C LEU A 16 -42.01 -1.49 22.94
N ASN A 17 -40.73 -1.19 22.68
CA ASN A 17 -40.14 0.10 23.06
C ASN A 17 -39.81 0.94 21.81
N PRO A 18 -40.72 1.83 21.36
CA PRO A 18 -40.40 2.78 20.29
C PRO A 18 -39.69 3.96 20.92
N ALA A 19 -38.42 3.78 21.27
CA ALA A 19 -37.54 4.87 21.66
C ALA A 19 -36.26 4.74 20.84
N HIS A 20 -36.21 5.51 19.75
CA HIS A 20 -35.03 5.92 18.99
C HIS A 20 -33.86 4.94 18.97
N SER A 21 -33.87 4.03 17.99
CA SER A 21 -32.62 3.44 17.47
C SER A 21 -32.49 3.83 16.00
N ASP A 22 -32.15 5.10 15.77
CA ASP A 22 -31.26 5.41 14.66
C ASP A 22 -29.97 4.64 14.96
N THR A 23 -29.74 3.52 14.27
CA THR A 23 -28.45 2.82 14.31
C THR A 23 -27.43 3.72 13.62
N LEU A 24 -26.91 4.69 14.36
CA LEU A 24 -25.75 5.49 13.98
C LEU A 24 -24.59 4.51 13.73
N ALA A 25 -23.92 4.66 12.58
CA ALA A 25 -22.65 4.02 12.35
C ALA A 25 -21.71 4.28 13.55
N PRO A 26 -20.84 3.33 13.93
CA PRO A 26 -19.92 3.53 15.04
C PRO A 26 -19.11 4.83 14.85
N GLU A 27 -19.06 5.66 15.89
CA GLU A 27 -18.29 6.91 15.92
C GLU A 27 -16.80 6.60 15.72
N ILE A 28 -16.19 7.12 14.64
CA ILE A 28 -14.77 6.93 14.35
C ILE A 28 -13.94 7.88 15.22
N ARG A 29 -12.92 7.34 15.91
CA ARG A 29 -12.13 8.02 16.94
C ARG A 29 -10.66 8.08 16.54
N TYR A 30 -10.20 9.29 16.23
CA TYR A 30 -8.80 9.53 15.91
C TYR A 30 -8.10 10.28 17.03
N GLY A 31 -6.99 9.73 17.51
CA GLY A 31 -6.07 10.48 18.35
C GLY A 31 -5.20 11.41 17.53
N VAL A 32 -4.77 12.53 18.12
CA VAL A 32 -3.79 13.45 17.54
C VAL A 32 -2.80 13.84 18.63
N PHE A 33 -1.53 13.45 18.49
CA PHE A 33 -0.47 13.72 19.44
C PHE A 33 0.61 14.62 18.83
N PHE A 34 0.60 15.89 19.24
CA PHE A 34 1.59 16.87 18.80
C PHE A 34 2.86 16.80 19.66
N GLY A 35 4.02 16.93 19.03
CA GLY A 35 5.29 16.93 19.75
C GLY A 35 6.45 17.43 18.90
N THR A 36 7.54 17.86 19.55
CA THR A 36 8.77 18.14 18.80
C THR A 36 9.40 16.85 18.29
N PHE A 37 9.36 15.77 19.09
CA PHE A 37 9.98 14.48 18.82
C PHE A 37 11.46 14.62 18.39
N ASP A 38 12.29 15.16 19.30
CA ASP A 38 13.68 15.53 18.98
C ASP A 38 14.71 14.94 19.96
N PRO A 39 14.94 13.62 19.96
CA PRO A 39 14.22 12.61 19.17
C PRO A 39 12.97 12.08 19.92
N PRO A 40 12.08 11.30 19.27
CA PRO A 40 11.12 10.47 19.98
C PRO A 40 11.84 9.43 20.86
N HIS A 41 11.14 8.91 21.88
CA HIS A 41 11.72 8.02 22.89
C HIS A 41 10.68 7.08 23.48
N ARG A 42 11.08 6.11 24.30
CA ARG A 42 10.18 5.06 24.82
C ARG A 42 8.97 5.63 25.56
N GLY A 43 9.15 6.70 26.34
CA GLY A 43 8.03 7.41 26.99
C GLY A 43 6.98 7.96 26.01
N HIS A 44 7.39 8.46 24.83
CA HIS A 44 6.44 8.89 23.79
C HIS A 44 5.67 7.68 23.23
N ILE A 45 6.37 6.58 22.95
CA ILE A 45 5.77 5.37 22.37
C ILE A 45 4.79 4.74 23.36
N ALA A 46 5.16 4.62 24.63
CA ALA A 46 4.29 4.12 25.69
C ALA A 46 3.01 4.96 25.84
N LEU A 47 3.13 6.29 25.73
CA LEU A 47 1.98 7.19 25.71
C LEU A 47 1.08 6.92 24.50
N MET A 48 1.67 6.82 23.30
CA MET A 48 0.94 6.57 22.06
C MET A 48 0.18 5.23 22.12
N THR A 49 0.86 4.14 22.46
CA THR A 49 0.27 2.81 22.54
C THR A 49 -0.77 2.71 23.66
N GLY A 50 -0.49 3.34 24.81
CA GLY A 50 -1.41 3.39 25.94
C GLY A 50 -2.69 4.15 25.60
N ALA A 51 -2.57 5.30 24.91
CA ALA A 51 -3.72 6.09 24.51
C ALA A 51 -4.57 5.39 23.44
N LEU A 52 -3.95 4.77 22.43
CA LEU A 52 -4.65 3.93 21.44
C LEU A 52 -5.56 2.91 22.12
N GLN A 53 -5.03 2.16 23.09
CA GLN A 53 -5.77 1.13 23.81
C GLN A 53 -6.82 1.70 24.76
N ARG A 54 -6.46 2.66 25.60
CA ARG A 54 -7.33 3.16 26.68
C ARG A 54 -8.49 4.02 26.18
N LEU A 55 -8.32 4.71 25.06
CA LEU A 55 -9.37 5.54 24.46
C LEU A 55 -10.15 4.79 23.37
N ALA A 56 -9.76 3.55 23.05
CA ALA A 56 -10.29 2.76 21.95
C ALA A 56 -10.27 3.56 20.63
N LEU A 57 -9.10 4.11 20.31
CA LEU A 57 -8.91 4.86 19.06
C LEU A 57 -8.81 3.89 17.89
N ASP A 58 -9.39 4.28 16.76
CA ASP A 58 -9.19 3.57 15.49
C ASP A 58 -7.77 3.78 14.99
N GLN A 59 -7.28 5.02 15.04
CA GLN A 59 -5.89 5.38 14.76
C GLN A 59 -5.42 6.58 15.61
N LEU A 60 -4.10 6.74 15.74
CA LEU A 60 -3.45 7.86 16.41
C LEU A 60 -2.48 8.55 15.46
N TYR A 61 -2.83 9.77 15.07
CA TYR A 61 -1.96 10.69 14.34
C TYR A 61 -0.87 11.23 15.25
N VAL A 62 0.39 10.95 14.95
CA VAL A 62 1.54 11.58 15.60
C VAL A 62 2.00 12.74 14.73
N VAL A 63 2.07 13.94 15.29
CA VAL A 63 2.29 15.17 14.51
C VAL A 63 3.57 15.87 14.96
N PRO A 64 4.68 15.73 14.22
CA PRO A 64 5.89 16.50 14.48
C PRO A 64 5.63 17.99 14.28
N ASN A 65 6.05 18.82 15.24
CA ASN A 65 5.89 20.27 15.12
C ASN A 65 6.71 20.80 13.93
N LEU A 66 6.07 21.61 13.07
CA LEU A 66 6.68 22.23 11.88
C LEU A 66 7.88 23.11 12.23
N SER A 67 7.68 24.07 13.12
CA SER A 67 8.73 24.94 13.63
C SER A 67 8.65 24.97 15.15
N PRO A 68 9.61 24.37 15.88
CA PRO A 68 9.66 24.51 17.32
C PRO A 68 10.10 25.94 17.65
N ARG A 69 9.15 26.89 17.65
CA ARG A 69 9.36 28.34 17.83
C ARG A 69 10.18 28.73 19.08
N ASN A 70 10.38 27.80 20.02
CA ASN A 70 11.07 28.00 21.29
C ASN A 70 12.35 27.15 21.47
N LYS A 71 12.89 26.53 20.40
CA LYS A 71 14.10 25.70 20.45
C LYS A 71 15.06 26.01 19.28
N PRO A 72 15.82 27.12 19.33
CA PRO A 72 16.92 27.32 18.40
C PRO A 72 17.89 26.12 18.47
N GLY A 73 18.21 25.51 17.32
CA GLY A 73 19.06 24.31 17.24
C GLY A 73 18.33 22.96 17.31
N ALA A 74 17.00 22.93 17.20
CA ALA A 74 16.28 21.68 17.02
C ALA A 74 16.66 20.99 15.69
N THR A 75 16.62 19.66 15.67
CA THR A 75 16.88 18.88 14.45
C THR A 75 15.90 19.31 13.33
N PRO A 76 16.35 19.36 12.06
CA PRO A 76 15.48 19.68 10.91
C PRO A 76 14.18 18.88 10.91
N PHE A 77 13.11 19.48 10.41
CA PHE A 77 11.78 18.88 10.42
C PHE A 77 11.77 17.51 9.73
N GLU A 78 12.47 17.40 8.61
CA GLU A 78 12.57 16.22 7.77
C GLU A 78 13.12 15.02 8.56
N ARG A 79 14.17 15.24 9.35
CA ARG A 79 14.78 14.20 10.20
C ARG A 79 13.88 13.78 11.35
N ARG A 80 13.13 14.74 11.93
CA ARG A 80 12.16 14.44 12.99
C ARG A 80 10.94 13.70 12.44
N TYR A 81 10.54 14.01 11.20
CA TYR A 81 9.49 13.28 10.49
C TYR A 81 9.91 11.83 10.27
N GLU A 82 11.10 11.60 9.69
CA GLU A 82 11.69 10.26 9.47
C GLU A 82 11.83 9.47 10.80
N LEU A 83 12.20 10.14 11.90
CA LEU A 83 12.25 9.51 13.22
C LEU A 83 10.89 9.02 13.73
N VAL A 84 9.82 9.81 13.50
CA VAL A 84 8.46 9.43 13.90
C VAL A 84 7.89 8.36 12.98
N GLU A 85 8.21 8.40 11.70
CA GLU A 85 7.80 7.41 10.71
C GLU A 85 8.29 6.01 11.06
N MET A 86 9.53 5.86 11.51
CA MET A 86 10.00 4.55 11.97
C MET A 86 9.16 3.95 13.12
N ILE A 87 8.43 4.79 13.88
CA ILE A 87 7.47 4.34 14.89
C ILE A 87 6.21 3.81 14.21
N THR A 88 5.66 4.51 13.23
CA THR A 88 4.43 4.06 12.53
C THR A 88 4.63 2.71 11.85
N LEU A 89 5.85 2.40 11.40
CA LEU A 89 6.16 1.10 10.78
C LEU A 89 6.10 -0.08 11.76
N ARG A 90 6.25 0.18 13.06
CA ARG A 90 6.43 -0.84 14.10
C ARG A 90 5.25 -0.95 15.06
N HIS A 91 4.34 0.01 15.02
CA HIS A 91 3.23 0.12 15.95
C HIS A 91 1.91 0.33 15.20
N PRO A 92 1.19 -0.76 14.87
CA PRO A 92 -0.10 -0.69 14.17
C PRO A 92 -1.09 0.24 14.88
N GLY A 93 -1.83 1.02 14.10
CA GLY A 93 -2.75 2.04 14.60
C GLY A 93 -2.09 3.39 14.89
N ILE A 94 -0.75 3.49 14.94
CA ILE A 94 -0.04 4.78 14.95
C ILE A 94 0.25 5.21 13.52
N VAL A 95 -0.15 6.42 13.15
CA VAL A 95 -0.02 6.96 11.79
C VAL A 95 0.57 8.37 11.79
N LEU A 96 1.19 8.76 10.67
CA LEU A 96 1.64 10.14 10.41
C LEU A 96 0.61 10.87 9.54
N PRO A 97 0.45 12.20 9.65
CA PRO A 97 -0.21 12.96 8.59
C PRO A 97 0.62 12.95 7.29
N PRO A 98 0.00 13.18 6.11
CA PRO A 98 0.71 13.07 4.84
C PRO A 98 1.83 14.10 4.76
N ARG A 99 2.99 13.73 4.22
CA ARG A 99 4.12 14.66 4.08
C ARG A 99 3.73 15.91 3.28
N ALA A 100 2.91 15.75 2.24
CA ALA A 100 2.36 16.84 1.43
C ALA A 100 1.60 17.90 2.26
N LEU A 101 0.90 17.50 3.34
CA LEU A 101 0.26 18.45 4.25
C LEU A 101 1.29 19.39 4.87
N PHE A 102 2.39 18.84 5.38
CA PHE A 102 3.45 19.62 6.00
C PHE A 102 4.18 20.49 5.00
N GLU A 103 4.46 20.00 3.79
CA GLU A 103 5.08 20.79 2.72
C GLU A 103 4.23 22.00 2.33
N ARG A 104 2.91 21.83 2.22
CA ARG A 104 1.96 22.92 1.97
C ARG A 104 2.02 23.96 3.09
N LEU A 105 2.01 23.51 4.35
CA LEU A 105 2.09 24.39 5.52
C LEU A 105 3.46 25.06 5.67
N LEU A 106 4.55 24.46 5.20
CA LEU A 106 5.88 25.09 5.19
C LEU A 106 5.98 26.17 4.10
N LYS A 107 5.37 25.96 2.93
CA LYS A 107 5.29 26.95 1.84
C LYS A 107 4.41 28.14 2.22
N GLN A 108 3.31 27.88 2.94
CA GLN A 108 2.38 28.91 3.42
C GLN A 108 2.11 28.69 4.93
N PRO A 109 3.00 29.19 5.81
CA PRO A 109 2.87 29.00 7.25
C PRO A 109 1.60 29.68 7.80
N PRO A 110 0.66 28.92 8.38
CA PRO A 110 -0.49 29.52 9.04
C PRO A 110 -0.09 30.19 10.35
N GLU A 111 -0.89 31.15 10.81
CA GLU A 111 -0.70 31.77 12.13
C GLU A 111 -0.77 30.72 13.25
N ASP A 112 -1.76 29.82 13.14
CA ASP A 112 -1.99 28.68 14.03
C ASP A 112 -1.86 27.31 13.32
N PRO A 113 -0.65 26.73 13.27
CA PRO A 113 -0.40 25.44 12.66
C PRO A 113 -1.15 24.28 13.31
N VAL A 114 -1.44 24.34 14.61
CA VAL A 114 -2.14 23.25 15.30
C VAL A 114 -3.57 23.17 14.80
N SER A 115 -4.27 24.31 14.78
CA SER A 115 -5.64 24.39 14.25
C SER A 115 -5.69 23.99 12.77
N ALA A 116 -4.75 24.50 11.95
CA ALA A 116 -4.69 24.16 10.52
C ALA A 116 -4.49 22.66 10.27
N ILE A 117 -3.68 21.97 11.09
CA ILE A 117 -3.48 20.53 10.98
C ILE A 117 -4.73 19.77 11.44
N LEU A 118 -5.37 20.18 12.54
CA LEU A 118 -6.60 19.55 13.02
C LEU A 118 -7.73 19.65 11.98
N ASP A 119 -7.86 20.80 11.32
CA ASP A 119 -8.86 20.99 10.26
C ASP A 119 -8.54 20.13 9.03
N ALA A 120 -7.26 20.07 8.61
CA ALA A 120 -6.85 19.19 7.52
C ALA A 120 -7.09 17.70 7.82
N LEU A 121 -6.90 17.26 9.07
CA LEU A 121 -7.21 15.89 9.49
C LEU A 121 -8.72 15.62 9.49
N ARG A 122 -9.55 16.61 9.85
CA ARG A 122 -11.02 16.49 9.74
C ARG A 122 -11.48 16.40 8.29
N GLU A 123 -10.86 17.18 7.40
CA GLU A 123 -11.12 17.09 5.95
C GLU A 123 -10.75 15.72 5.40
N LEU A 124 -9.61 15.17 5.85
CA LEU A 124 -9.11 13.87 5.43
C LEU A 124 -10.03 12.71 5.88
N GLU A 125 -10.46 12.73 7.14
CA GLU A 125 -11.21 11.62 7.75
C GLU A 125 -12.74 11.75 7.63
N GLY A 126 -13.21 12.94 7.29
CA GLY A 126 -14.63 13.26 7.14
C GLY A 126 -15.26 13.93 8.37
N PRO A 127 -16.43 14.56 8.18
CA PRO A 127 -17.02 15.48 9.17
C PRO A 127 -17.53 14.79 10.44
N THR A 128 -17.73 13.47 10.41
CA THR A 128 -18.19 12.67 11.55
C THR A 128 -17.05 12.17 12.44
N ALA A 129 -15.80 12.32 12.00
CA ALA A 129 -14.62 11.90 12.74
C ALA A 129 -14.40 12.75 14.00
N ARG A 130 -14.22 12.10 15.15
CA ARG A 130 -13.95 12.78 16.42
C ARG A 130 -12.45 12.78 16.71
N LEU A 131 -11.90 13.95 16.98
CA LEU A 131 -10.47 14.12 17.24
C LEU A 131 -10.18 14.19 18.75
N TYR A 132 -9.32 13.31 19.23
CA TYR A 132 -8.79 13.29 20.59
C TYR A 132 -7.38 13.88 20.57
N GLN A 133 -7.21 15.16 20.92
CA GLN A 133 -5.92 15.82 20.97
C GLN A 133 -5.19 15.49 22.27
N LEU A 134 -4.13 14.68 22.21
CA LEU A 134 -3.31 14.30 23.35
C LEU A 134 -2.33 15.43 23.69
N CYS A 135 -2.23 15.79 24.97
CA CYS A 135 -1.22 16.70 25.48
C CYS A 135 -0.81 16.36 26.92
N GLY A 136 0.41 16.72 27.33
CA GLY A 136 0.82 16.65 28.73
C GLY A 136 0.23 17.80 29.54
N THR A 137 0.23 17.66 30.88
CA THR A 137 -0.25 18.69 31.82
C THR A 137 0.37 20.08 31.57
N ASP A 138 1.66 20.15 31.25
CA ASP A 138 2.38 21.40 30.94
C ASP A 138 1.85 22.07 29.66
N SER A 139 1.62 21.28 28.62
CA SER A 139 1.08 21.75 27.33
C SER A 139 -0.39 22.14 27.46
N PHE A 140 -1.15 21.44 28.30
CA PHE A 140 -2.52 21.78 28.64
C PHE A 140 -2.60 23.14 29.34
N ASN A 141 -1.79 23.38 30.37
CA ASN A 141 -1.78 24.66 31.09
C ASN A 141 -1.51 25.85 30.14
N LYS A 142 -0.58 25.68 29.19
CA LYS A 142 -0.31 26.68 28.16
C LYS A 142 -1.48 26.87 27.19
N MET A 143 -2.19 25.80 26.85
CA MET A 143 -3.40 25.87 26.01
C MET A 143 -4.49 26.68 26.71
N VAL A 144 -4.65 26.53 28.04
CA VAL A 144 -5.57 27.34 28.84
C VAL A 144 -5.17 28.81 28.83
N GLU A 145 -3.90 29.12 29.07
CA GLU A 145 -3.37 30.49 29.04
C GLU A 145 -3.63 31.19 27.70
N LEU A 146 -3.49 30.46 26.59
CA LEU A 146 -3.69 30.98 25.24
C LEU A 146 -5.16 31.00 24.78
N GLY A 147 -6.10 30.54 25.61
CA GLY A 147 -7.52 30.44 25.24
C GLY A 147 -7.78 29.45 24.10
N LYS A 148 -6.99 28.38 24.01
CA LYS A 148 -7.01 27.39 22.91
C LYS A 148 -7.70 26.06 23.26
N VAL A 149 -8.33 25.99 24.43
CA VAL A 149 -9.13 24.84 24.87
C VAL A 149 -10.39 24.66 23.99
N PRO A 150 -10.94 23.44 23.88
CA PRO A 150 -12.10 23.20 23.03
C PRO A 150 -13.37 23.84 23.57
N THR A 151 -14.30 24.18 22.69
CA THR A 151 -15.64 24.61 23.07
C THR A 151 -16.59 23.41 23.26
N GLU A 152 -17.76 23.62 23.86
CA GLU A 152 -18.75 22.53 24.05
C GLU A 152 -19.30 21.98 22.73
N GLN A 153 -19.30 22.79 21.66
CA GLN A 153 -19.79 22.41 20.34
C GLN A 153 -18.70 21.81 19.44
N GLU A 154 -17.42 21.96 19.79
CA GLU A 154 -16.31 21.51 18.95
C GLU A 154 -16.21 19.98 18.93
N ASN A 155 -16.02 19.35 17.76
CA ASN A 155 -15.81 17.89 17.65
C ASN A 155 -14.40 17.43 18.05
N ARG A 156 -13.74 18.19 18.93
CA ARG A 156 -12.43 17.92 19.51
C ARG A 156 -12.57 17.62 21.00
N VAL A 157 -11.81 16.64 21.46
CA VAL A 157 -11.63 16.30 22.87
C VAL A 157 -10.16 16.49 23.18
N VAL A 158 -9.83 17.27 24.20
CA VAL A 158 -8.45 17.37 24.69
C VAL A 158 -8.23 16.30 25.74
N VAL A 159 -7.25 15.43 25.51
CA VAL A 159 -6.85 14.38 26.42
C VAL A 159 -5.58 14.81 27.15
N VAL A 160 -5.71 15.05 28.45
CA VAL A 160 -4.62 15.50 29.32
C VAL A 160 -3.96 14.28 29.94
N VAL A 161 -2.72 14.01 29.56
CA VAL A 161 -1.89 12.96 30.16
C VAL A 161 -1.14 13.55 31.33
N GLU A 162 -1.33 12.96 32.51
CA GLU A 162 -0.70 13.39 33.75
C GLU A 162 0.83 13.30 33.65
N ARG A 163 1.53 14.39 33.99
CA ARG A 163 2.98 14.42 34.08
C ARG A 163 3.42 14.75 35.50
N SER A 164 4.28 13.90 36.07
CA SER A 164 4.91 14.15 37.37
C SER A 164 5.63 15.52 37.38
N GLY A 165 5.41 16.29 38.44
CA GLY A 165 6.02 17.62 38.62
C GLY A 165 5.20 18.80 38.09
N TYR A 166 4.03 18.58 37.48
CA TYR A 166 3.13 19.65 37.02
C TYR A 166 1.77 19.56 37.71
N LEU A 167 1.27 20.70 38.19
CA LEU A 167 -0.10 20.83 38.68
C LEU A 167 -0.99 21.31 37.53
N GLY A 168 -2.09 20.61 37.27
CA GLY A 168 -3.06 20.99 36.24
C GLY A 168 -3.86 22.23 36.65
N VAL A 169 -4.15 23.12 35.70
CA VAL A 169 -5.06 24.24 35.90
C VAL A 169 -6.50 23.73 35.99
N ASP A 170 -7.23 24.16 37.01
CA ASP A 170 -8.66 23.85 37.20
C ASP A 170 -9.43 25.14 37.49
N THR A 171 -9.99 25.75 36.44
CA THR A 171 -10.92 26.88 36.54
C THR A 171 -12.35 26.39 36.33
N ASN A 172 -13.36 27.19 36.73
CA ASN A 172 -14.78 26.84 36.52
C ASN A 172 -15.11 26.46 35.07
N GLU A 173 -14.46 27.11 34.09
CA GLU A 173 -14.60 26.79 32.67
C GLU A 173 -14.02 25.41 32.34
N ILE A 174 -12.82 25.11 32.83
CA ILE A 174 -12.20 23.79 32.64
C ILE A 174 -13.03 22.69 33.30
N SER A 175 -13.51 22.88 34.53
CA SER A 175 -14.36 21.89 35.20
C SER A 175 -15.70 21.69 34.47
N ARG A 176 -16.22 22.71 33.79
CA ARG A 176 -17.39 22.59 32.91
C ARG A 176 -17.07 21.77 31.65
N LEU A 177 -15.97 22.06 30.96
CA LEU A 177 -15.53 21.32 29.77
C LEU A 177 -15.19 19.84 30.08
N ARG A 178 -14.65 19.57 31.27
CA ARG A 178 -14.46 18.19 31.78
C ARG A 178 -15.77 17.44 31.94
N ARG A 179 -16.77 18.05 32.58
CA ARG A 179 -18.12 17.47 32.71
C ARG A 179 -18.81 17.26 31.36
N ALA A 180 -18.55 18.12 30.38
CA ALA A 180 -19.05 17.99 29.01
C ALA A 180 -18.29 16.94 28.16
N GLY A 181 -17.25 16.28 28.72
CA GLY A 181 -16.44 15.31 27.98
C GLY A 181 -15.58 15.93 26.87
N ARG A 182 -15.32 17.25 26.93
CA ARG A 182 -14.43 17.96 26.02
C ARG A 182 -12.99 17.99 26.49
N ILE A 183 -12.77 17.77 27.79
CA ILE A 183 -11.45 17.55 28.38
C ILE A 183 -11.51 16.25 29.17
N VAL A 184 -10.60 15.32 28.89
CA VAL A 184 -10.53 14.01 29.53
C VAL A 184 -9.14 13.84 30.11
N ASP A 185 -9.05 13.44 31.38
CA ASP A 185 -7.76 13.05 31.97
C ASP A 185 -7.47 11.60 31.66
N LEU A 186 -6.24 11.33 31.23
CA LEU A 186 -5.75 9.98 30.95
C LEU A 186 -4.54 9.70 31.84
N SER A 187 -4.72 8.77 32.77
CA SER A 187 -3.64 8.29 33.62
C SER A 187 -2.98 7.07 32.97
N LEU A 188 -1.68 7.20 32.69
CA LEU A 188 -0.81 6.15 32.14
C LEU A 188 0.42 6.03 33.04
N ASP A 189 0.86 4.80 33.27
CA ASP A 189 2.14 4.55 33.93
C ASP A 189 3.27 4.73 32.90
N LEU A 190 3.89 5.91 32.91
CA LEU A 190 4.90 6.30 31.93
C LEU A 190 6.24 6.54 32.62
N GLU A 191 7.30 5.97 32.06
CA GLU A 191 8.66 6.29 32.46
C GLU A 191 8.97 7.78 32.20
N SER A 192 9.63 8.42 33.17
CA SER A 192 10.03 9.83 33.07
C SER A 192 11.26 10.00 32.18
N ILE A 193 11.05 9.86 30.87
CA ILE A 193 12.07 10.08 29.84
C ILE A 193 11.84 11.44 29.19
N SER A 194 12.92 12.17 28.92
CA SER A 194 12.86 13.43 28.16
C SER A 194 13.80 13.39 26.96
N SER A 195 13.40 13.97 25.83
CA SER A 195 14.27 14.09 24.66
C SER A 195 15.57 14.85 24.97
N THR A 196 15.58 15.76 25.95
CA THR A 196 16.81 16.44 26.37
C THR A 196 17.82 15.49 27.01
N ALA A 197 17.36 14.57 27.87
CA ALA A 197 18.23 13.53 28.42
C ALA A 197 18.75 12.59 27.33
N VAL A 198 17.91 12.23 26.36
CA VAL A 198 18.30 11.41 25.20
C VAL A 198 19.39 12.08 24.37
N ARG A 199 19.22 13.36 24.00
CA ARG A 199 20.24 14.10 23.24
C ARG A 199 21.57 14.20 24.01
N LYS A 200 21.50 14.37 25.33
CA LYS A 200 22.69 14.41 26.19
C LYS A 200 23.43 13.07 26.16
N ALA A 201 22.72 11.95 26.34
CA ALA A 201 23.30 10.61 26.26
C ALA A 201 24.01 10.37 24.92
N PHE A 202 23.36 10.73 23.80
CA PHE A 202 23.98 10.63 22.47
C PHE A 202 25.23 11.49 22.30
N ALA A 203 25.21 12.74 22.80
CA ALA A 203 26.36 13.63 22.73
C ALA A 203 27.55 13.11 23.53
N GLU A 204 27.29 12.54 24.71
CA GLU A 204 28.29 11.95 25.61
C GLU A 204 28.83 10.58 25.12
N GLN A 205 28.30 10.06 24.01
CA GLN A 205 28.53 8.69 23.51
C GLN A 205 28.18 7.61 24.54
N ASP A 206 27.33 7.95 25.50
CA ASP A 206 26.86 7.01 26.51
C ASP A 206 25.88 6.03 25.86
N GLU A 207 25.67 4.87 26.49
CA GLU A 207 24.64 3.95 26.02
C GLU A 207 23.28 4.62 26.26
N SER A 208 22.59 4.99 25.17
CA SER A 208 21.16 5.35 25.23
C SER A 208 20.26 4.14 25.54
N ASP A 209 20.87 3.02 25.93
CA ASP A 209 20.23 1.75 26.18
C ASP A 209 19.07 1.95 27.16
N GLY A 210 17.87 1.66 26.67
CA GLY A 210 16.63 1.81 27.42
C GLY A 210 15.95 3.17 27.34
N LEU A 211 16.55 4.22 26.76
CA LEU A 211 15.85 5.51 26.57
C LEU A 211 15.06 5.57 25.26
N VAL A 212 15.62 4.99 24.20
CA VAL A 212 14.99 4.89 22.88
C VAL A 212 14.96 3.42 22.44
N PRO A 213 14.07 3.03 21.51
CA PRO A 213 14.19 1.74 20.84
C PRO A 213 15.41 1.67 19.91
N ASP A 214 15.92 0.46 19.67
CA ASP A 214 17.09 0.19 18.83
C ASP A 214 16.98 0.82 17.43
N TYR A 215 15.83 0.72 16.77
CA TYR A 215 15.64 1.32 15.44
C TYR A 215 15.79 2.85 15.42
N ILE A 216 15.42 3.55 16.50
CA ILE A 216 15.63 4.99 16.65
C ILE A 216 17.11 5.28 16.89
N GLU A 217 17.76 4.50 17.75
CA GLU A 217 19.18 4.65 18.05
C GLU A 217 20.05 4.46 16.79
N HIS A 218 19.82 3.40 16.02
CA HIS A 218 20.56 3.13 14.79
C HIS A 218 20.42 4.29 13.80
N TYR A 219 19.20 4.78 13.58
CA TYR A 219 18.96 5.92 12.72
C TYR A 219 19.70 7.17 13.22
N VAL A 220 19.62 7.49 14.52
CA VAL A 220 20.31 8.65 15.11
C VAL A 220 21.81 8.58 14.88
N ARG A 221 22.43 7.44 15.16
CA ARG A 221 23.88 7.22 15.00
C ARG A 221 24.32 7.28 13.55
N ARG A 222 23.59 6.62 12.65
CA ARG A 222 23.87 6.60 11.21
C ARG A 222 23.78 7.99 10.58
N ASN A 223 22.82 8.80 11.03
CA ASN A 223 22.64 10.17 10.56
C ASN A 223 23.51 11.20 11.32
N GLY A 224 24.35 10.77 12.26
CA GLY A 224 25.21 11.66 13.06
C GLY A 224 24.43 12.67 13.91
N LEU A 225 23.18 12.36 14.26
CA LEU A 225 22.32 13.29 15.00
C LEU A 225 22.78 13.40 16.45
N TYR A 226 22.62 14.58 17.03
CA TYR A 226 22.94 14.87 18.44
C TYR A 226 24.41 14.61 18.82
N GLY A 227 25.32 14.60 17.85
CA GLY A 227 26.74 14.29 18.06
C GLY A 227 27.03 12.80 18.17
N ALA A 228 26.04 11.93 17.96
CA ALA A 228 26.21 10.48 18.00
C ALA A 228 27.17 10.01 16.89
N ARG A 229 28.04 9.06 17.21
CA ARG A 229 28.90 8.39 16.23
C ARG A 229 28.29 7.07 15.76
N PRO A 230 28.57 6.63 14.52
CA PRO A 230 28.21 5.29 14.05
C PRO A 230 28.76 4.23 15.00
N ARG A 231 27.92 3.24 15.34
CA ARG A 231 28.34 2.03 16.06
C ARG A 231 28.47 0.90 15.03
N PRO A 232 29.43 -0.03 15.18
CA PRO A 232 29.39 -1.27 14.40
C PRO A 232 28.04 -1.98 14.62
N PRO A 233 27.51 -2.67 13.58
CA PRO A 233 26.26 -3.44 13.69
C PRO A 233 26.29 -4.36 14.92
N ARG A 234 25.19 -4.42 15.68
CA ARG A 234 25.05 -5.42 16.75
C ARG A 234 25.09 -6.82 16.12
N GLU A 235 25.80 -7.76 16.75
CA GLU A 235 25.61 -9.18 16.43
C GLU A 235 24.15 -9.53 16.77
N SER A 236 23.38 -9.93 15.77
CA SER A 236 21.93 -10.15 15.90
C SER A 236 21.62 -11.18 17.00
N GLY A 237 21.11 -10.70 18.14
CA GLY A 237 20.47 -11.55 19.13
C GLY A 237 19.05 -11.87 18.70
N SER A 238 18.71 -13.16 18.72
CA SER A 238 17.38 -13.75 18.47
C SER A 238 16.92 -13.77 17.00
N ALA A 239 16.87 -15.00 16.47
CA ALA A 239 16.13 -15.36 15.27
C ALA A 239 14.70 -14.84 15.33
N VAL A 240 14.31 -14.01 14.36
CA VAL A 240 12.90 -13.68 14.18
C VAL A 240 12.17 -14.97 13.82
N ALA A 241 11.12 -15.28 14.59
CA ALA A 241 10.35 -16.52 14.44
C ALA A 241 9.58 -16.50 13.11
N PHE A 242 10.17 -17.08 12.07
CA PHE A 242 9.51 -17.34 10.80
C PHE A 242 9.69 -18.80 10.44
N ARG A 243 8.73 -19.38 9.70
CA ARG A 243 8.71 -20.80 9.35
C ARG A 243 10.05 -21.17 8.70
N PRO A 244 10.93 -21.92 9.39
CA PRO A 244 12.11 -22.43 8.74
C PRO A 244 11.63 -23.44 7.70
N ARG A 245 11.74 -23.10 6.42
CA ARG A 245 11.83 -24.14 5.40
C ARG A 245 13.28 -24.57 5.42
N ASN A 246 13.54 -25.85 5.69
CA ASN A 246 14.85 -26.41 5.37
C ASN A 246 15.10 -26.12 3.88
N PRO A 247 16.12 -25.33 3.52
CA PRO A 247 16.45 -25.13 2.13
C PRO A 247 16.85 -26.50 1.57
N LEU A 248 16.01 -27.07 0.71
CA LEU A 248 16.46 -28.15 -0.16
C LEU A 248 17.41 -27.49 -1.16
N VAL A 249 18.70 -27.42 -0.82
CA VAL A 249 19.74 -27.14 -1.81
C VAL A 249 19.78 -28.38 -2.71
N PRO A 250 19.38 -28.28 -3.99
CA PRO A 250 19.42 -29.43 -4.87
C PRO A 250 20.87 -29.94 -5.00
N GLY A 251 21.04 -31.26 -5.10
CA GLY A 251 22.32 -31.85 -5.49
C GLY A 251 22.78 -31.29 -6.84
N ALA A 252 24.10 -31.19 -7.03
CA ALA A 252 24.76 -30.55 -8.17
C ALA A 252 24.33 -31.13 -9.53
N HIS A 253 23.27 -30.59 -10.11
CA HIS A 253 22.87 -30.83 -11.49
C HIS A 253 22.77 -29.45 -12.15
N THR A 254 23.85 -29.08 -12.85
CA THR A 254 24.08 -27.80 -13.55
C THR A 254 23.96 -26.53 -12.70
N SER A 255 25.09 -25.94 -12.32
CA SER A 255 25.09 -24.65 -11.62
C SER A 255 24.81 -23.50 -12.60
N PRO A 256 23.73 -22.72 -12.40
CA PRO A 256 23.47 -21.52 -13.19
C PRO A 256 24.63 -20.53 -13.06
N THR A 257 25.00 -19.88 -14.17
CA THR A 257 26.04 -18.86 -14.17
C THR A 257 25.42 -17.48 -14.01
N PHE A 258 25.92 -16.68 -13.07
CA PHE A 258 25.45 -15.32 -12.82
C PHE A 258 26.42 -14.25 -13.35
N VAL A 259 25.88 -13.12 -13.78
CA VAL A 259 26.60 -11.92 -14.18
C VAL A 259 26.17 -10.76 -13.29
N GLN A 260 27.12 -9.98 -12.77
CA GLN A 260 26.82 -8.78 -12.00
C GLN A 260 26.61 -7.60 -12.94
N HIS A 261 25.55 -6.84 -12.69
CA HIS A 261 25.18 -5.66 -13.47
C HIS A 261 25.35 -4.38 -12.64
N PRO A 262 25.74 -3.25 -13.25
CA PRO A 262 25.81 -1.95 -12.59
C PRO A 262 24.40 -1.44 -12.27
N LEU A 263 24.24 -0.80 -11.09
CA LEU A 263 22.94 -0.26 -10.64
C LEU A 263 22.32 0.75 -11.62
N GLY A 264 23.14 1.50 -12.35
CA GLY A 264 22.69 2.50 -13.31
C GLY A 264 21.87 1.95 -14.49
N GLU A 265 21.88 0.63 -14.72
CA GLU A 265 21.02 -0.01 -15.72
C GLU A 265 19.55 -0.10 -15.27
N TYR A 266 19.31 -0.04 -13.95
CA TYR A 266 17.98 -0.24 -13.35
C TYR A 266 17.43 1.02 -12.71
N VAL A 267 18.30 1.87 -12.13
CA VAL A 267 17.88 3.06 -11.38
C VAL A 267 18.69 4.27 -11.83
N ALA A 268 18.00 5.28 -12.37
CA ALA A 268 18.62 6.56 -12.68
C ALA A 268 19.03 7.29 -11.40
N ARG A 269 20.18 7.97 -11.41
CA ARG A 269 20.64 8.75 -10.24
C ARG A 269 19.67 9.86 -9.84
N SER A 270 18.97 10.44 -10.82
CA SER A 270 17.99 11.51 -10.62
C SER A 270 16.84 11.08 -9.69
N ILE A 271 16.32 9.87 -9.87
CA ILE A 271 15.30 9.24 -9.02
C ILE A 271 15.74 9.19 -7.55
N LEU A 272 17.02 8.93 -7.30
CA LEU A 272 17.56 8.84 -5.93
C LEU A 272 17.75 10.22 -5.28
N SER A 273 18.00 11.26 -6.08
CA SER A 273 18.22 12.62 -5.60
C SER A 273 16.95 13.48 -5.52
N SER A 274 15.91 13.16 -6.31
CA SER A 274 14.67 13.92 -6.39
C SER A 274 13.50 13.00 -6.78
N PRO A 275 13.13 12.02 -5.93
CA PRO A 275 12.02 11.11 -6.24
C PRO A 275 10.70 11.88 -6.28
N LEU A 276 9.82 11.54 -7.22
CA LEU A 276 8.53 12.20 -7.36
C LEU A 276 7.34 11.38 -6.90
N THR A 277 7.38 10.06 -7.06
CA THR A 277 6.14 9.37 -7.41
C THR A 277 5.41 8.61 -6.35
N LEU A 278 6.01 8.31 -5.23
CA LEU A 278 5.26 7.67 -4.16
C LEU A 278 5.69 8.32 -2.86
N ASP A 279 4.74 8.47 -1.95
CA ASP A 279 5.06 8.57 -0.55
C ASP A 279 5.72 7.25 -0.13
N LEU A 280 7.01 7.12 -0.42
CA LEU A 280 7.80 5.90 -0.18
C LEU A 280 7.78 5.49 1.28
N ASP A 281 7.56 6.48 2.13
CA ASP A 281 7.36 6.36 3.57
C ASP A 281 6.12 5.56 3.92
N SER A 282 5.05 5.72 3.16
CA SER A 282 3.84 4.90 3.26
C SER A 282 3.93 3.63 2.42
N TYR A 283 4.65 3.64 1.29
CA TYR A 283 4.70 2.55 0.32
C TYR A 283 5.60 1.38 0.72
N LEU A 284 6.86 1.64 1.08
CA LEU A 284 7.85 0.60 1.37
C LEU A 284 7.45 -0.30 2.56
N PRO A 285 6.92 0.24 3.67
CA PRO A 285 6.56 -0.59 4.82
C PRO A 285 5.36 -1.50 4.59
N GLN A 286 4.49 -1.19 3.63
CA GLN A 286 3.37 -2.06 3.23
C GLN A 286 3.82 -3.24 2.36
N LYS A 287 5.03 -3.15 1.78
CA LYS A 287 5.54 -4.10 0.78
C LYS A 287 6.72 -4.92 1.27
N LEU A 288 7.48 -4.43 2.26
CA LEU A 288 8.62 -5.15 2.82
C LEU A 288 8.27 -5.74 4.19
N PRO A 289 8.60 -7.03 4.44
CA PRO A 289 8.52 -7.59 5.77
C PRO A 289 9.35 -6.77 6.77
N LEU A 290 8.84 -6.57 7.99
CA LEU A 290 9.54 -5.77 9.00
C LEU A 290 10.96 -6.27 9.29
N ALA A 291 11.17 -7.58 9.30
CA ALA A 291 12.49 -8.18 9.49
C ALA A 291 13.50 -7.84 8.37
N VAL A 292 13.02 -7.62 7.14
CA VAL A 292 13.86 -7.17 6.03
C VAL A 292 14.27 -5.71 6.26
N LEU A 293 13.33 -4.87 6.70
CA LEU A 293 13.61 -3.48 7.07
C LEU A 293 14.61 -3.40 8.24
N ASP A 294 14.42 -4.18 9.29
CA ASP A 294 15.32 -4.21 10.46
C ASP A 294 16.73 -4.67 10.07
N LEU A 295 16.84 -5.73 9.27
CA LEU A 295 18.14 -6.21 8.79
C LEU A 295 18.88 -5.13 7.97
N VAL A 296 18.18 -4.47 7.06
CA VAL A 296 18.80 -3.47 6.18
C VAL A 296 19.14 -2.19 6.92
N LEU A 297 18.22 -1.70 7.76
CA LEU A 297 18.35 -0.38 8.39
C LEU A 297 19.14 -0.39 9.70
N GLU A 298 19.05 -1.47 10.49
CA GLU A 298 19.74 -1.57 11.78
C GLU A 298 21.11 -2.25 11.62
N HIS A 299 21.22 -3.27 10.77
CA HIS A 299 22.46 -4.05 10.65
C HIS A 299 23.31 -3.66 9.44
N GLU A 300 22.87 -2.65 8.67
CA GLU A 300 23.49 -2.21 7.42
C GLU A 300 23.89 -3.41 6.53
N ALA A 301 22.98 -4.36 6.34
CA ALA A 301 23.28 -5.55 5.56
C ALA A 301 23.65 -5.22 4.10
N GLU A 302 24.54 -6.01 3.52
CA GLU A 302 24.77 -6.01 2.08
C GLU A 302 23.53 -6.61 1.40
N VAL A 303 23.01 -5.93 0.37
CA VAL A 303 21.80 -6.34 -0.35
C VAL A 303 22.19 -6.81 -1.74
N THR A 304 21.77 -8.02 -2.10
CA THR A 304 21.98 -8.58 -3.44
C THR A 304 20.64 -8.99 -4.04
N VAL A 305 20.25 -8.35 -5.15
CA VAL A 305 19.09 -8.75 -5.94
C VAL A 305 19.53 -9.79 -6.97
N LEU A 306 19.08 -11.03 -6.79
CA LEU A 306 19.32 -12.18 -7.66
C LEU A 306 18.14 -12.30 -8.64
N ALA A 307 18.34 -11.87 -9.88
CA ALA A 307 17.37 -12.05 -10.95
C ALA A 307 17.44 -13.49 -11.47
N ALA A 308 16.75 -14.38 -10.76
CA ALA A 308 16.67 -15.80 -11.01
C ALA A 308 15.49 -16.42 -10.26
N LEU A 309 15.23 -17.70 -10.50
CA LEU A 309 14.33 -18.50 -9.67
C LEU A 309 14.95 -18.75 -8.29
N GLU A 310 14.10 -19.04 -7.30
CA GLU A 310 14.56 -19.25 -5.91
C GLU A 310 15.68 -20.30 -5.83
N GLN A 311 15.50 -21.46 -6.48
CA GLN A 311 16.47 -22.55 -6.45
C GLN A 311 17.83 -22.14 -7.02
N ASP A 312 17.84 -21.45 -8.16
CA ASP A 312 19.07 -20.97 -8.80
C ASP A 312 19.80 -19.93 -7.94
N GLY A 313 19.04 -19.03 -7.31
CA GLY A 313 19.57 -18.05 -6.37
C GLY A 313 20.20 -18.71 -5.14
N LEU A 314 19.53 -19.70 -4.54
CA LEU A 314 20.05 -20.45 -3.38
C LEU A 314 21.33 -21.22 -3.72
N GLN A 315 21.41 -21.81 -4.93
CA GLN A 315 22.63 -22.47 -5.40
C GLN A 315 23.79 -21.49 -5.56
N GLU A 316 23.55 -20.30 -6.11
CA GLU A 316 24.59 -19.27 -6.28
C GLU A 316 25.09 -18.74 -4.93
N ILE A 317 24.19 -18.52 -3.96
CA ILE A 317 24.57 -18.14 -2.59
C ILE A 317 25.48 -19.20 -1.98
N ALA A 318 25.09 -20.48 -2.05
CA ALA A 318 25.87 -21.58 -1.51
C ALA A 318 27.24 -21.71 -2.21
N ARG A 319 27.29 -21.56 -3.55
CA ARG A 319 28.53 -21.62 -4.34
C ARG A 319 29.55 -20.56 -3.92
N ARG A 320 29.08 -19.40 -3.47
CA ARG A 320 29.94 -18.32 -2.96
C ARG A 320 30.32 -18.47 -1.49
N GLY A 321 29.88 -19.53 -0.82
CA GLY A 321 30.13 -19.74 0.60
C GLY A 321 29.18 -18.95 1.51
N GLY A 322 28.06 -18.47 0.98
CA GLY A 322 27.03 -17.80 1.77
C GLY A 322 26.39 -18.77 2.77
N GLN A 323 26.37 -18.38 4.04
CA GLN A 323 25.70 -19.10 5.11
C GLN A 323 24.27 -18.59 5.23
N ILE A 324 23.30 -19.40 4.82
CA ILE A 324 21.87 -19.05 4.91
C ILE A 324 21.41 -19.26 6.36
N GLU A 325 20.94 -18.20 7.00
CA GLU A 325 20.39 -18.22 8.35
C GLU A 325 18.86 -18.38 8.33
N ASN A 326 18.18 -17.71 7.38
CA ASN A 326 16.72 -17.71 7.31
C ASN A 326 16.22 -17.40 5.89
N ILE A 327 14.97 -17.76 5.58
CA ILE A 327 14.26 -17.36 4.35
C ILE A 327 12.89 -16.80 4.74
N VAL A 328 12.66 -15.54 4.41
CA VAL A 328 11.37 -14.86 4.55
C VAL A 328 10.71 -14.85 3.16
N ALA A 329 9.68 -15.67 3.00
CA ALA A 329 8.79 -15.59 1.85
C ALA A 329 7.54 -14.79 2.22
N GLU A 330 7.03 -13.98 1.30
CA GLU A 330 5.69 -13.40 1.48
C GLU A 330 4.65 -14.53 1.59
N ASP A 331 3.82 -14.53 2.64
CA ASP A 331 2.68 -15.43 2.79
C ASP A 331 1.50 -14.97 1.91
N ARG A 332 1.79 -14.70 0.63
CA ARG A 332 0.81 -14.32 -0.38
C ARG A 332 0.64 -15.47 -1.39
N PRO A 333 -0.59 -15.82 -1.76
CA PRO A 333 -0.88 -17.05 -2.50
C PRO A 333 -0.34 -17.10 -3.95
N VAL A 334 0.30 -16.05 -4.48
CA VAL A 334 0.71 -16.01 -5.89
C VAL A 334 1.97 -15.14 -6.09
N ILE A 335 3.05 -15.74 -6.59
CA ILE A 335 4.40 -15.23 -6.88
C ILE A 335 5.09 -14.45 -5.73
N SER A 336 5.56 -15.17 -4.71
CA SER A 336 6.32 -14.59 -3.60
C SER A 336 7.76 -14.25 -4.01
N THR A 337 8.16 -12.99 -3.84
CA THR A 337 9.59 -12.65 -3.75
C THR A 337 10.16 -13.33 -2.50
N SER A 338 11.37 -13.88 -2.62
CA SER A 338 12.03 -14.58 -1.52
C SER A 338 13.18 -13.75 -0.98
N PHE A 339 13.10 -13.41 0.31
CA PHE A 339 14.15 -12.69 1.04
C PHE A 339 14.98 -13.71 1.83
N VAL A 340 16.21 -13.97 1.41
CA VAL A 340 17.14 -14.90 2.04
C VAL A 340 18.09 -14.09 2.92
N LEU A 341 18.12 -14.39 4.21
CA LEU A 341 18.95 -13.73 5.19
C LEU A 341 20.13 -14.64 5.53
N GLY A 342 21.30 -14.05 5.68
CA GLY A 342 22.46 -14.82 6.12
C GLY A 342 23.74 -14.02 6.20
N GLN A 343 24.86 -14.71 5.98
CA GLN A 343 26.19 -14.12 6.04
C GLN A 343 27.07 -14.54 4.86
N LEU A 344 27.96 -13.65 4.46
CA LEU A 344 29.04 -13.92 3.51
C LEU A 344 30.26 -13.12 3.96
N ASP A 345 31.41 -13.79 4.06
CA ASP A 345 32.67 -13.18 4.52
C ASP A 345 32.55 -12.42 5.85
N GLY A 346 31.76 -12.97 6.79
CA GLY A 346 31.51 -12.37 8.11
C GLY A 346 30.62 -11.13 8.10
N ARG A 347 30.04 -10.74 6.95
CA ARG A 347 29.08 -9.65 6.83
C ARG A 347 27.65 -10.17 6.72
N LYS A 348 26.70 -9.44 7.30
CA LYS A 348 25.27 -9.71 7.14
C LYS A 348 24.82 -9.43 5.70
N GLN A 349 24.00 -10.33 5.18
CA GLN A 349 23.54 -10.34 3.81
C GLN A 349 22.02 -10.46 3.76
N LEU A 350 21.42 -9.71 2.84
CA LEU A 350 20.08 -9.90 2.34
C LEU A 350 20.17 -10.24 0.86
N TRP A 351 19.84 -11.47 0.49
CA TRP A 351 19.63 -11.83 -0.91
C TRP A 351 18.15 -11.82 -1.24
N ILE A 352 17.78 -11.24 -2.36
CA ILE A 352 16.39 -11.19 -2.83
C ILE A 352 16.33 -11.99 -4.13
N THR A 353 15.55 -13.07 -4.17
CA THR A 353 15.46 -13.98 -5.32
C THR A 353 14.00 -14.28 -5.68
N ASN A 354 13.79 -15.20 -6.62
CA ASN A 354 12.50 -15.50 -7.25
C ASN A 354 11.94 -14.30 -8.03
N ILE A 355 12.85 -13.59 -8.69
CA ILE A 355 12.57 -12.41 -9.50
C ILE A 355 12.81 -12.81 -10.95
N PHE A 356 11.74 -12.75 -11.74
CA PHE A 356 11.77 -12.96 -13.18
C PHE A 356 10.95 -11.86 -13.84
N GLY A 357 11.34 -11.50 -15.05
CA GLY A 357 10.82 -10.35 -15.76
C GLY A 357 11.60 -9.06 -15.50
N ARG A 358 11.83 -8.26 -16.53
CA ARG A 358 12.63 -7.03 -16.49
C ARG A 358 11.99 -5.95 -15.63
N ASP A 359 10.70 -5.68 -15.79
CA ASP A 359 10.00 -4.64 -15.02
C ASP A 359 9.95 -4.97 -13.54
N ARG A 360 9.71 -6.23 -13.19
CA ARG A 360 9.72 -6.68 -11.79
C ARG A 360 11.11 -6.53 -11.19
N LEU A 361 12.16 -6.86 -11.94
CA LEU A 361 13.53 -6.64 -11.49
C LEU A 361 13.81 -5.15 -11.28
N VAL A 362 13.48 -4.29 -12.25
CA VAL A 362 13.64 -2.83 -12.14
C VAL A 362 12.89 -2.31 -10.91
N HIS A 363 11.64 -2.76 -10.71
CA HIS A 363 10.84 -2.39 -9.55
C HIS A 363 11.52 -2.77 -8.23
N THR A 364 11.97 -4.02 -8.08
CA THR A 364 12.66 -4.47 -6.86
C THR A 364 13.97 -3.72 -6.62
N VAL A 365 14.76 -3.46 -7.67
CA VAL A 365 16.02 -2.71 -7.53
C VAL A 365 15.74 -1.25 -7.15
N ALA A 366 14.78 -0.59 -7.79
CA ALA A 366 14.37 0.77 -7.46
C ALA A 366 13.88 0.87 -6.01
N GLN A 367 13.06 -0.09 -5.58
CA GLN A 367 12.56 -0.20 -4.21
C GLN A 367 13.70 -0.25 -3.19
N MET A 368 14.68 -1.14 -3.38
CA MET A 368 15.82 -1.27 -2.47
C MET A 368 16.76 -0.07 -2.54
N ALA A 369 17.04 0.46 -3.73
CA ALA A 369 17.92 1.61 -3.89
C ALA A 369 17.36 2.85 -3.16
N GLN A 370 16.04 3.09 -3.28
CA GLN A 370 15.38 4.18 -2.59
C GLN A 370 15.35 3.97 -1.06
N LEU A 371 15.10 2.73 -0.60
CA LEU A 371 15.18 2.39 0.82
C LEU A 371 16.55 2.75 1.40
N LEU A 372 17.63 2.33 0.74
CA LEU A 372 19.00 2.60 1.18
C LEU A 372 19.32 4.10 1.13
N ALA A 373 19.07 4.75 0.00
CA ALA A 373 19.40 6.16 -0.22
C ALA A 373 18.70 7.08 0.79
N LYS A 374 17.40 6.87 1.02
CA LYS A 374 16.61 7.63 2.00
C LYS A 374 17.16 7.52 3.41
N ASN A 375 17.70 6.34 3.71
CA ASN A 375 18.23 6.01 5.00
C ASN A 375 19.73 6.28 5.13
N LEU A 376 20.38 6.98 4.17
CA LEU A 376 21.83 7.21 4.18
C LEU A 376 22.68 5.92 4.27
N VAL A 377 22.14 4.80 3.79
CA VAL A 377 22.93 3.58 3.62
C VAL A 377 23.62 3.66 2.26
N PRO A 378 24.96 3.47 2.17
CA PRO A 378 25.68 3.58 0.90
C PRO A 378 25.13 2.62 -0.16
N LEU A 379 24.88 3.12 -1.38
CA LEU A 379 24.32 2.33 -2.48
C LEU A 379 25.28 1.26 -3.00
N GLU A 380 26.57 1.39 -2.69
CA GLU A 380 27.58 0.36 -2.96
C GLU A 380 27.27 -0.97 -2.26
N ARG A 381 26.41 -0.93 -1.22
CA ARG A 381 25.89 -2.12 -0.54
C ARG A 381 24.77 -2.82 -1.31
N LEU A 382 24.27 -2.24 -2.40
CA LEU A 382 23.29 -2.88 -3.28
C LEU A 382 23.98 -3.40 -4.54
N THR A 383 23.81 -4.70 -4.79
CA THR A 383 24.28 -5.34 -6.02
C THR A 383 23.16 -6.08 -6.73
N VAL A 384 23.29 -6.22 -8.05
CA VAL A 384 22.30 -6.92 -8.88
C VAL A 384 23.02 -7.98 -9.69
N TRP A 385 22.64 -9.24 -9.52
CA TRP A 385 23.18 -10.36 -10.29
C TRP A 385 22.05 -10.99 -11.10
N GLN A 386 22.29 -11.22 -12.38
CA GLN A 386 21.35 -11.88 -13.27
C GLN A 386 21.88 -13.24 -13.69
N VAL A 387 21.00 -14.24 -13.74
CA VAL A 387 21.34 -15.54 -14.33
C VAL A 387 21.52 -15.41 -15.85
N ARG A 388 22.48 -16.12 -16.44
CA ARG A 388 22.62 -16.18 -17.90
C ARG A 388 21.35 -16.72 -18.53
N GLY A 389 20.85 -16.03 -19.56
CA GLY A 389 19.59 -16.37 -20.22
C GLY A 389 18.34 -15.79 -19.55
N TYR A 390 18.50 -14.87 -18.58
CA TYR A 390 17.40 -14.21 -17.88
C TYR A 390 16.32 -13.64 -18.81
N GLU A 391 16.71 -13.06 -19.94
CA GLU A 391 15.78 -12.46 -20.92
C GLU A 391 14.75 -13.47 -21.46
N GLY A 392 15.10 -14.75 -21.58
CA GLY A 392 14.20 -15.82 -22.03
C GLY A 392 13.45 -16.53 -20.91
N LEU A 393 13.79 -16.28 -19.64
CA LEU A 393 13.27 -17.01 -18.49
C LEU A 393 11.76 -16.83 -18.34
N ALA A 394 11.29 -15.58 -18.36
CA ALA A 394 9.86 -15.28 -18.22
C ALA A 394 9.03 -15.88 -19.37
N GLN A 395 9.55 -15.81 -20.61
CA GLN A 395 8.89 -16.38 -21.78
C GLN A 395 8.80 -17.92 -21.70
N GLY A 396 9.86 -18.59 -21.27
CA GLY A 396 9.87 -20.05 -21.09
C GLY A 396 8.83 -20.51 -20.06
N LEU A 397 8.82 -19.86 -18.90
CA LEU A 397 7.85 -20.12 -17.83
C LEU A 397 6.40 -19.85 -18.27
N CYS A 398 6.18 -18.78 -19.06
CA CYS A 398 4.86 -18.46 -19.61
C CYS A 398 4.37 -19.56 -20.55
N ARG A 399 5.21 -19.96 -21.52
CA ARG A 399 4.88 -20.99 -22.50
C ARG A 399 4.54 -22.33 -21.85
N GLU A 400 5.33 -22.73 -20.85
CA GLU A 400 5.08 -23.96 -20.09
C GLU A 400 3.78 -23.86 -19.29
N ALA A 401 3.56 -22.76 -18.57
CA ALA A 401 2.36 -22.58 -17.75
C ALA A 401 1.05 -22.55 -18.56
N LEU A 402 1.13 -22.16 -19.84
CA LEU A 402 -0.01 -22.04 -20.75
C LEU A 402 -0.05 -23.15 -21.82
N SER A 403 0.73 -24.22 -21.67
CA SER A 403 0.82 -25.29 -22.69
C SER A 403 -0.54 -25.93 -23.00
N ASP A 404 -1.38 -26.07 -21.98
CA ASP A 404 -2.64 -26.82 -22.06
C ASP A 404 -3.86 -25.91 -22.26
N LEU A 405 -3.65 -24.60 -22.39
CA LEU A 405 -4.72 -23.62 -22.50
C LEU A 405 -5.11 -23.40 -23.97
N THR A 406 -6.39 -23.60 -24.28
CA THR A 406 -6.95 -23.41 -25.63
C THR A 406 -8.14 -22.47 -25.58
N ALA A 407 -8.29 -21.60 -26.58
CA ALA A 407 -9.37 -20.63 -26.63
C ALA A 407 -10.74 -21.29 -26.93
N GLY A 408 -11.72 -21.03 -26.08
CA GLY A 408 -13.15 -21.16 -26.39
C GLY A 408 -13.70 -19.95 -27.18
N PRO A 409 -14.88 -20.09 -27.82
CA PRO A 409 -15.46 -19.04 -28.65
C PRO A 409 -15.87 -17.79 -27.86
N ASP A 410 -16.29 -17.97 -26.61
CA ASP A 410 -16.70 -16.89 -25.69
C ASP A 410 -15.67 -16.69 -24.57
N ASP A 411 -14.45 -17.21 -24.70
CA ASP A 411 -13.44 -17.05 -23.65
C ASP A 411 -12.85 -15.64 -23.70
N THR A 412 -12.81 -14.99 -22.54
CA THR A 412 -12.26 -13.65 -22.37
C THR A 412 -11.16 -13.69 -21.31
N VAL A 413 -10.01 -13.13 -21.64
CA VAL A 413 -8.86 -13.01 -20.74
C VAL A 413 -9.04 -11.77 -19.88
N VAL A 414 -8.80 -11.87 -18.57
CA VAL A 414 -8.84 -10.73 -17.64
C VAL A 414 -7.47 -10.50 -17.03
N LEU A 415 -6.96 -9.28 -17.18
CA LEU A 415 -5.61 -8.85 -16.81
C LEU A 415 -5.65 -7.65 -15.85
N GLY A 416 -4.58 -7.45 -15.08
CA GLY A 416 -4.38 -6.27 -14.21
C GLY A 416 -5.27 -6.18 -12.95
N TYR A 417 -6.24 -7.08 -12.76
CA TYR A 417 -7.22 -6.96 -11.69
C TYR A 417 -6.66 -7.29 -10.29
N ARG A 418 -7.09 -6.55 -9.26
CA ARG A 418 -6.79 -6.83 -7.84
C ARG A 418 -8.05 -7.10 -7.03
N GLY A 419 -8.25 -8.36 -6.63
CA GLY A 419 -9.13 -8.78 -5.52
C GLY A 419 -10.66 -8.64 -5.69
N SER A 420 -11.15 -7.84 -6.63
CA SER A 420 -12.59 -7.52 -6.76
C SER A 420 -13.37 -8.46 -7.69
N LEU A 421 -12.71 -9.07 -8.68
CA LEU A 421 -13.39 -9.83 -9.73
C LEU A 421 -14.27 -10.97 -9.20
N ARG A 422 -13.82 -11.69 -8.16
CA ARG A 422 -14.61 -12.78 -7.56
C ARG A 422 -15.95 -12.31 -7.00
N PHE A 423 -15.97 -11.12 -6.39
CA PHE A 423 -17.19 -10.55 -5.80
C PHE A 423 -18.14 -10.09 -6.90
N ILE A 424 -17.59 -9.52 -7.96
CA ILE A 424 -18.35 -9.06 -9.13
C ILE A 424 -19.02 -10.24 -9.85
N VAL A 425 -18.27 -11.33 -10.06
CA VAL A 425 -18.82 -12.57 -10.62
C VAL A 425 -19.86 -13.18 -9.68
N ALA A 426 -19.62 -13.16 -8.37
CA ALA A 426 -20.55 -13.67 -7.37
C ALA A 426 -21.92 -12.96 -7.43
N GLU A 427 -21.91 -11.63 -7.52
CA GLU A 427 -23.11 -10.81 -7.65
C GLU A 427 -23.87 -11.13 -8.94
N LEU A 428 -23.17 -11.24 -10.07
CA LEU A 428 -23.78 -11.61 -11.36
C LEU A 428 -24.44 -13.00 -11.31
N LEU A 429 -23.76 -14.00 -10.74
CA LEU A 429 -24.29 -15.36 -10.63
C LEU A 429 -25.46 -15.46 -9.65
N GLN A 430 -25.46 -14.64 -8.59
CA GLN A 430 -26.59 -14.54 -7.68
C GLN A 430 -27.80 -13.94 -8.39
N TYR A 431 -27.63 -12.81 -9.09
CA TYR A 431 -28.70 -12.18 -9.87
C TYR A 431 -29.29 -13.18 -10.87
N TYR A 432 -28.43 -13.89 -11.61
CA TYR A 432 -28.86 -14.92 -12.56
C TYR A 432 -29.74 -16.00 -11.90
N ARG A 433 -29.32 -16.56 -10.76
CA ARG A 433 -30.06 -17.63 -10.08
C ARG A 433 -31.45 -17.19 -9.63
N GLU A 434 -31.61 -15.94 -9.20
CA GLU A 434 -32.87 -15.46 -8.65
C GLU A 434 -33.83 -14.87 -9.68
N ARG A 435 -33.30 -14.23 -10.73
CA ARG A 435 -34.10 -13.51 -11.74
C ARG A 435 -34.19 -14.21 -13.10
N GLY A 436 -33.31 -15.19 -13.34
CA GLY A 436 -33.24 -15.97 -14.57
C GLY A 436 -32.56 -15.23 -15.73
N LEU A 437 -32.15 -16.01 -16.74
CA LEU A 437 -31.37 -15.57 -17.91
C LEU A 437 -32.05 -14.48 -18.76
N ALA A 438 -33.38 -14.44 -18.83
CA ALA A 438 -34.09 -13.48 -19.68
C ALA A 438 -33.90 -12.03 -19.23
N GLN A 439 -33.75 -11.79 -17.92
CA GLN A 439 -33.50 -10.46 -17.37
C GLN A 439 -32.03 -10.05 -17.48
N TYR A 440 -31.14 -11.02 -17.67
CA TYR A 440 -29.69 -10.81 -17.77
C TYR A 440 -29.27 -10.02 -19.02
N ARG A 441 -29.99 -10.17 -20.15
CA ARG A 441 -29.63 -9.52 -21.43
C ARG A 441 -29.82 -8.00 -21.45
N ASN A 442 -30.80 -7.50 -20.71
CA ASN A 442 -31.13 -6.07 -20.62
C ASN A 442 -30.62 -5.42 -19.33
N LEU A 443 -29.79 -6.14 -18.58
CA LEU A 443 -29.31 -5.74 -17.27
C LEU A 443 -28.40 -4.52 -17.36
N THR A 444 -28.61 -3.54 -16.50
CA THR A 444 -27.72 -2.38 -16.31
C THR A 444 -26.85 -2.57 -15.06
N VAL A 445 -25.80 -1.76 -14.93
CA VAL A 445 -24.98 -1.75 -13.71
C VAL A 445 -25.83 -1.32 -12.51
N GLU A 446 -26.73 -0.35 -12.70
CA GLU A 446 -27.64 0.16 -11.68
C GLU A 446 -28.61 -0.91 -11.17
N ASP A 447 -29.09 -1.80 -12.05
CA ASP A 447 -29.96 -2.91 -11.65
C ASP A 447 -29.24 -3.89 -10.72
N ILE A 448 -27.98 -4.22 -11.00
CA ILE A 448 -27.16 -5.12 -10.18
C ILE A 448 -26.83 -4.45 -8.85
N ARG A 449 -26.44 -3.18 -8.87
CA ARG A 449 -26.11 -2.44 -7.65
C ARG A 449 -27.32 -2.26 -6.74
N SER A 450 -28.46 -1.86 -7.30
CA SER A 450 -29.72 -1.78 -6.56
C SER A 450 -30.09 -3.12 -5.95
N TYR A 451 -29.85 -4.22 -6.66
CA TYR A 451 -30.01 -5.57 -6.12
C TYR A 451 -29.03 -5.85 -4.96
N SER A 452 -27.73 -5.64 -5.14
CA SER A 452 -26.71 -5.87 -4.11
C SER A 452 -26.93 -5.03 -2.84
N ASP A 453 -27.37 -3.78 -2.97
CA ASP A 453 -27.64 -2.88 -1.84
C ASP A 453 -28.87 -3.31 -1.02
N ASN A 454 -29.88 -3.86 -1.69
CA ASN A 454 -31.11 -4.34 -1.04
C ASN A 454 -30.94 -5.71 -0.36
N PHE A 455 -29.98 -6.52 -0.81
CA PHE A 455 -29.69 -7.84 -0.25
C PHE A 455 -28.33 -7.82 0.45
N ARG A 456 -28.31 -7.45 1.74
CA ARG A 456 -27.12 -7.39 2.63
C ARG A 456 -26.32 -8.70 2.77
N THR A 457 -26.67 -9.77 2.07
CA THR A 457 -25.92 -11.02 2.01
C THR A 457 -24.96 -10.99 0.83
N THR A 458 -23.71 -10.59 1.07
CA THR A 458 -22.63 -10.77 0.08
C THR A 458 -22.49 -12.27 -0.21
N TYR A 459 -22.96 -12.74 -1.36
CA TYR A 459 -22.70 -14.11 -1.78
C TYR A 459 -21.17 -14.29 -1.90
N LYS A 460 -20.58 -15.05 -0.98
CA LYS A 460 -19.17 -15.42 -1.09
C LYS A 460 -19.08 -16.58 -2.05
N LEU A 461 -18.75 -16.29 -3.31
CA LEU A 461 -18.31 -17.32 -4.24
C LEU A 461 -16.97 -17.86 -3.73
N GLU A 462 -16.90 -19.17 -3.49
CA GLU A 462 -15.61 -19.82 -3.27
C GLU A 462 -14.73 -19.59 -4.51
N GLU A 463 -13.49 -19.20 -4.26
CA GLU A 463 -12.56 -18.92 -5.35
C GLU A 463 -12.32 -20.19 -6.17
N PRO A 464 -12.45 -20.15 -7.51
CA PRO A 464 -12.15 -21.31 -8.34
C PRO A 464 -10.71 -21.81 -8.09
N PRO A 465 -10.43 -23.09 -8.34
CA PRO A 465 -9.08 -23.63 -8.19
C PRO A 465 -8.10 -22.83 -9.05
N LEU A 466 -6.92 -22.57 -8.47
CA LEU A 466 -5.83 -21.92 -9.18
C LEU A 466 -5.26 -22.88 -10.22
N GLU A 467 -5.15 -22.42 -11.46
CA GLU A 467 -4.60 -23.14 -12.60
C GLU A 467 -3.32 -22.46 -13.11
N GLY A 468 -2.63 -23.11 -14.06
CA GLY A 468 -1.34 -22.67 -14.59
C GLY A 468 -0.18 -23.09 -13.69
N SER A 469 0.77 -22.19 -13.47
CA SER A 469 1.93 -22.43 -12.61
C SER A 469 1.98 -21.44 -11.44
N ALA A 470 2.92 -21.64 -10.52
CA ALA A 470 3.19 -20.68 -9.44
C ALA A 470 3.66 -19.30 -9.97
N HIS A 471 4.15 -19.24 -11.22
CA HIS A 471 4.70 -18.04 -11.86
C HIS A 471 3.69 -17.34 -12.78
N PHE A 472 2.82 -18.10 -13.45
CA PHE A 472 1.76 -17.60 -14.33
C PHE A 472 0.47 -18.30 -13.96
N SER A 473 -0.14 -17.85 -12.87
CA SER A 473 -1.35 -18.46 -12.34
C SER A 473 -2.60 -17.71 -12.81
N TYR A 474 -3.66 -18.46 -13.09
CA TYR A 474 -4.95 -17.90 -13.44
C TYR A 474 -6.09 -18.70 -12.82
N VAL A 475 -7.28 -18.10 -12.78
CA VAL A 475 -8.52 -18.78 -12.38
C VAL A 475 -9.56 -18.63 -13.47
N ARG A 476 -10.46 -19.61 -13.62
CA ARG A 476 -11.56 -19.54 -14.58
C ARG A 476 -12.88 -19.28 -13.88
N TYR A 477 -13.49 -18.13 -14.15
CA TYR A 477 -14.87 -17.86 -13.77
C TYR A 477 -15.80 -18.20 -14.91
N ARG A 478 -16.92 -18.85 -14.61
CA ARG A 478 -17.93 -19.23 -15.60
C ARG A 478 -19.21 -18.44 -15.39
N VAL A 479 -19.59 -17.67 -16.41
CA VAL A 479 -20.78 -16.82 -16.40
C VAL A 479 -21.75 -17.34 -17.47
N PRO A 480 -22.92 -17.87 -17.10
CA PRO A 480 -23.92 -18.34 -18.07
C PRO A 480 -24.38 -17.20 -18.99
N LEU A 481 -24.33 -17.40 -20.31
CA LEU A 481 -24.80 -16.44 -21.31
C LEU A 481 -26.22 -16.77 -21.78
N ASP A 482 -26.50 -18.06 -21.96
CA ASP A 482 -27.82 -18.63 -22.27
C ASP A 482 -27.88 -20.10 -21.81
N GLY A 483 -28.93 -20.83 -22.20
CA GLY A 483 -29.13 -22.23 -21.81
C GLY A 483 -28.08 -23.20 -22.34
N THR A 484 -27.16 -22.75 -23.21
CA THR A 484 -26.13 -23.59 -23.85
C THR A 484 -24.73 -23.00 -23.79
N ARG A 485 -24.59 -21.68 -23.71
CA ARG A 485 -23.31 -20.97 -23.75
C ARG A 485 -22.88 -20.42 -22.40
N VAL A 486 -21.58 -20.39 -22.20
CA VAL A 486 -20.92 -19.91 -20.99
C VAL A 486 -19.75 -19.03 -21.39
N LEU A 487 -19.74 -17.79 -20.88
CA LEU A 487 -18.58 -16.90 -20.92
C LEU A 487 -17.58 -17.39 -19.88
N THR A 488 -16.39 -17.78 -20.33
CA THR A 488 -15.29 -18.12 -19.43
C THR A 488 -14.38 -16.90 -19.29
N LEU A 489 -14.27 -16.35 -18.09
CA LEU A 489 -13.29 -15.33 -17.77
C LEU A 489 -12.02 -16.02 -17.26
N VAL A 490 -10.96 -16.00 -18.08
CA VAL A 490 -9.63 -16.52 -17.74
C VAL A 490 -8.84 -15.39 -17.08
N ALA A 491 -8.84 -15.36 -15.76
CA ALA A 491 -8.38 -14.23 -14.98
C ALA A 491 -6.97 -14.47 -14.42
N PHE A 492 -5.98 -13.78 -14.97
CA PHE A 492 -4.58 -13.89 -14.56
C PHE A 492 -4.28 -13.04 -13.33
N ARG A 493 -3.45 -13.57 -12.43
CA ARG A 493 -3.04 -12.88 -11.21
C ARG A 493 -1.59 -12.43 -11.31
N ASN A 494 -1.32 -11.25 -10.75
CA ASN A 494 0.03 -10.76 -10.45
C ASN A 494 0.97 -10.71 -11.66
N LEU A 495 0.43 -10.42 -12.84
CA LEU A 495 1.25 -9.98 -13.97
C LEU A 495 1.78 -8.59 -13.67
N TYR A 496 2.99 -8.31 -14.15
CA TYR A 496 3.63 -7.01 -14.03
C TYR A 496 4.42 -6.69 -15.29
N GLY A 497 4.09 -5.57 -15.93
CA GLY A 497 4.87 -5.03 -17.04
C GLY A 497 5.01 -6.00 -18.22
N GLU A 498 6.24 -6.33 -18.64
CA GLU A 498 6.49 -7.22 -19.80
C GLU A 498 5.83 -8.60 -19.70
N GLN A 499 5.52 -9.08 -18.49
CA GLN A 499 4.82 -10.35 -18.31
C GLN A 499 3.43 -10.31 -18.93
N THR A 500 2.78 -9.14 -18.92
CA THR A 500 1.48 -8.92 -19.54
C THR A 500 1.59 -9.06 -21.06
N GLU A 501 2.63 -8.50 -21.68
CA GLU A 501 2.92 -8.66 -23.11
C GLU A 501 3.14 -10.14 -23.45
N LEU A 502 4.00 -10.85 -22.71
CA LEU A 502 4.30 -12.27 -22.92
C LEU A 502 3.06 -13.17 -22.82
N VAL A 503 2.19 -12.92 -21.84
CA VAL A 503 0.95 -13.68 -21.67
C VAL A 503 0.00 -13.42 -22.84
N VAL A 504 -0.14 -12.16 -23.25
CA VAL A 504 -1.05 -11.80 -24.35
C VAL A 504 -0.59 -12.41 -25.67
N ASP A 505 0.70 -12.33 -25.99
CA ASP A 505 1.26 -12.94 -27.21
C ASP A 505 1.04 -14.46 -27.25
N GLU A 506 1.28 -15.15 -26.13
CA GLU A 506 1.10 -16.60 -26.03
C GLU A 506 -0.38 -17.01 -26.16
N LEU A 507 -1.29 -16.19 -25.63
CA LEU A 507 -2.74 -16.40 -25.71
C LEU A 507 -3.30 -16.06 -27.11
N LEU A 508 -2.82 -15.01 -27.76
CA LEU A 508 -3.16 -14.70 -29.16
C LEU A 508 -2.76 -15.87 -30.07
N ALA A 509 -1.56 -16.43 -29.88
CA ALA A 509 -1.10 -17.62 -30.60
C ALA A 509 -1.98 -18.86 -30.35
N ARG A 510 -2.77 -18.87 -29.27
CA ARG A 510 -3.75 -19.92 -28.90
C ARG A 510 -5.19 -19.59 -29.31
N GLY A 511 -5.40 -18.50 -30.03
CA GLY A 511 -6.71 -18.10 -30.56
C GLY A 511 -7.58 -17.27 -29.61
N PHE A 512 -7.05 -16.80 -28.48
CA PHE A 512 -7.78 -15.85 -27.63
C PHE A 512 -7.83 -14.49 -28.32
N THR A 513 -9.01 -13.88 -28.41
CA THR A 513 -9.21 -12.60 -29.12
C THR A 513 -9.96 -11.57 -28.30
N SER A 514 -10.28 -11.87 -27.04
CA SER A 514 -11.06 -10.99 -26.16
C SER A 514 -10.33 -10.76 -24.85
N PHE A 515 -10.05 -9.50 -24.53
CA PHE A 515 -9.26 -9.09 -23.38
C PHE A 515 -9.97 -7.99 -22.59
N ILE A 516 -10.04 -8.16 -21.27
CA ILE A 516 -10.36 -7.11 -20.30
C ILE A 516 -9.08 -6.79 -19.55
N SER A 517 -8.76 -5.50 -19.45
CA SER A 517 -7.66 -5.01 -18.60
C SER A 517 -8.17 -3.97 -17.65
N PHE A 518 -7.71 -4.03 -16.41
CA PHE A 518 -7.99 -2.98 -15.45
C PHE A 518 -6.73 -2.68 -14.65
N GLY A 519 -6.26 -1.43 -14.69
CA GLY A 519 -5.09 -0.96 -13.97
C GLY A 519 -5.40 0.15 -13.00
N SER A 520 -4.40 0.51 -12.20
CA SER A 520 -4.44 1.67 -11.29
C SER A 520 -3.13 2.43 -11.45
N GLY A 521 -3.16 3.77 -11.32
CA GLY A 521 -1.98 4.60 -11.51
C GLY A 521 -2.27 6.09 -11.42
N GLY A 522 -1.22 6.90 -11.58
CA GLY A 522 -1.27 8.33 -11.37
C GLY A 522 -1.91 9.12 -12.50
N GLY A 523 -2.63 10.18 -12.15
CA GLY A 523 -3.11 11.20 -13.08
C GLY A 523 -2.06 12.29 -13.25
N LEU A 524 -1.75 12.64 -14.50
CA LEU A 524 -0.76 13.66 -14.86
C LEU A 524 -1.39 15.00 -15.25
N SER A 525 -2.64 14.99 -15.71
CA SER A 525 -3.39 16.18 -16.12
C SER A 525 -4.55 16.48 -15.17
N GLU A 526 -5.06 17.72 -15.20
CA GLU A 526 -6.27 18.09 -14.46
C GLU A 526 -7.51 17.31 -14.92
N ALA A 527 -7.51 16.83 -16.18
CA ALA A 527 -8.61 16.03 -16.74
C ALA A 527 -8.67 14.63 -16.11
N ALA A 528 -7.53 14.06 -15.72
CA ALA A 528 -7.44 12.81 -14.97
C ALA A 528 -7.77 13.04 -13.48
N SER A 529 -9.05 12.94 -13.16
CA SER A 529 -9.57 13.12 -11.80
C SER A 529 -9.43 11.84 -10.97
N ILE A 530 -8.94 11.98 -9.75
CA ILE A 530 -8.73 10.88 -8.81
C ILE A 530 -10.07 10.21 -8.47
N GLY A 531 -10.05 8.88 -8.33
CA GLY A 531 -11.23 8.05 -8.04
C GLY A 531 -12.07 7.71 -9.27
N ASN A 532 -11.74 8.26 -10.44
CA ASN A 532 -12.44 7.98 -11.69
C ASN A 532 -11.66 6.98 -12.56
N VAL A 533 -12.42 6.22 -13.36
CA VAL A 533 -11.89 5.29 -14.35
C VAL A 533 -11.86 5.98 -15.71
N PHE A 534 -10.72 5.92 -16.36
CA PHE A 534 -10.50 6.40 -17.72
C PHE A 534 -10.21 5.23 -18.65
N ALA A 535 -10.63 5.33 -19.92
CA ALA A 535 -10.31 4.36 -20.96
C ALA A 535 -9.05 4.81 -21.71
N PRO A 536 -7.90 4.12 -21.56
CA PRO A 536 -6.72 4.46 -22.34
C PRO A 536 -7.01 4.26 -23.83
N ALA A 537 -6.85 5.32 -24.61
CA ALA A 537 -7.06 5.31 -26.07
C ALA A 537 -5.74 5.29 -26.83
N ARG A 538 -4.73 5.98 -26.29
CA ARG A 538 -3.37 5.99 -26.81
C ARG A 538 -2.39 5.82 -25.68
N CYS A 539 -1.29 5.14 -25.98
CA CYS A 539 -0.23 4.89 -25.03
C CYS A 539 1.11 5.18 -25.68
N ARG A 540 1.97 5.95 -25.01
CA ARG A 540 3.35 6.18 -25.44
C ARG A 540 4.32 5.41 -24.58
N ARG A 541 5.17 4.56 -25.15
CA ARG A 541 6.20 3.81 -24.42
C ARG A 541 7.45 3.68 -25.26
N ASP A 542 8.63 3.82 -24.65
CA ASP A 542 9.94 3.73 -25.33
C ASP A 542 10.07 4.64 -26.56
N GLY A 543 9.38 5.79 -26.54
CA GLY A 543 9.35 6.75 -27.65
C GLY A 543 8.31 6.46 -28.73
N GLU A 544 7.68 5.30 -28.73
CA GLU A 544 6.67 4.86 -29.69
C GLU A 544 5.24 5.11 -29.20
N ASN A 545 4.33 5.39 -30.14
CA ASN A 545 2.91 5.57 -29.85
C ASN A 545 2.12 4.35 -30.32
N HIS A 546 1.22 3.87 -29.46
CA HIS A 546 0.31 2.76 -29.73
C HIS A 546 -1.13 3.22 -29.57
N GLU A 547 -1.96 2.94 -30.57
CA GLU A 547 -3.42 3.14 -30.49
C GLU A 547 -4.04 1.89 -29.85
N LEU A 548 -4.78 2.11 -28.77
CA LEU A 548 -5.58 1.08 -28.13
C LEU A 548 -6.99 1.21 -28.70
N ASN A 549 -7.41 0.29 -29.57
CA ASN A 549 -8.79 0.18 -30.05
C ASN A 549 -9.72 -0.26 -28.90
N ASN A 550 -9.84 0.59 -27.89
CA ASN A 550 -10.40 0.28 -26.59
C ASN A 550 -11.91 0.52 -26.58
N LEU A 551 -12.66 -0.56 -26.43
CA LEU A 551 -14.12 -0.55 -26.39
C LEU A 551 -14.67 0.24 -25.19
N ALA A 552 -13.89 0.37 -24.11
CA ALA A 552 -14.27 1.12 -22.92
C ALA A 552 -14.40 2.63 -23.18
N ALA A 553 -13.82 3.17 -24.26
CA ALA A 553 -13.92 4.59 -24.62
C ALA A 553 -15.36 5.06 -24.91
N LYS A 554 -16.31 4.13 -25.11
CA LYS A 554 -17.74 4.43 -25.24
C LYS A 554 -18.45 4.56 -23.89
N ASP A 555 -17.88 3.99 -22.84
CA ASP A 555 -18.48 3.88 -21.51
C ASP A 555 -17.77 4.78 -20.47
N PHE A 556 -16.49 5.10 -20.71
CA PHE A 556 -15.62 5.89 -19.84
C PHE A 556 -14.88 6.98 -20.63
N PRO A 557 -14.51 8.10 -19.97
CA PRO A 557 -13.72 9.15 -20.62
C PRO A 557 -12.41 8.60 -21.16
N SER A 558 -12.03 8.99 -22.38
CA SER A 558 -10.76 8.60 -22.97
C SER A 558 -9.58 9.30 -22.29
N ALA A 559 -8.43 8.62 -22.23
CA ALA A 559 -7.18 9.18 -21.73
C ALA A 559 -5.99 8.80 -22.63
N ASN A 560 -5.03 9.72 -22.75
CA ASN A 560 -3.73 9.43 -23.32
C ASN A 560 -2.75 9.03 -22.21
N GLY A 561 -2.21 7.83 -22.29
CA GLY A 561 -1.28 7.28 -21.31
C GLY A 561 0.18 7.40 -21.73
N VAL A 562 1.07 7.44 -20.74
CA VAL A 562 2.51 7.25 -20.91
C VAL A 562 2.98 6.05 -20.09
N GLY A 563 3.76 5.18 -20.72
CA GLY A 563 4.24 3.93 -20.14
C GLY A 563 5.50 4.12 -19.30
N VAL A 564 5.53 3.51 -18.11
CA VAL A 564 6.74 3.35 -17.26
C VAL A 564 6.97 1.88 -16.93
N ARG A 565 8.21 1.48 -16.57
CA ARG A 565 8.46 0.10 -16.10
C ARG A 565 7.99 -0.07 -14.67
N THR A 566 8.11 0.99 -13.90
CA THR A 566 7.50 1.09 -12.58
C THR A 566 7.23 2.55 -12.23
N LEU A 567 6.19 2.80 -11.43
CA LEU A 567 5.89 4.14 -10.92
C LEU A 567 7.07 4.73 -10.12
N LEU A 568 7.95 3.89 -9.56
CA LEU A 568 9.15 4.33 -8.85
C LEU A 568 10.19 5.04 -9.75
N GLU A 569 10.01 5.05 -11.07
CA GLU A 569 10.93 5.71 -12.02
C GLU A 569 10.62 7.18 -12.29
N GLU A 570 9.50 7.69 -11.79
CA GLU A 570 9.13 9.07 -12.07
C GLU A 570 9.90 10.02 -11.12
N ASP A 571 10.78 10.82 -11.70
CA ASP A 571 11.44 11.95 -11.04
C ASP A 571 10.85 13.27 -11.54
N GLN A 572 11.20 14.39 -10.89
CA GLN A 572 10.69 15.72 -11.26
C GLN A 572 10.85 16.03 -12.75
N ASP A 573 11.99 15.68 -13.34
CA ASP A 573 12.25 15.93 -14.75
C ASP A 573 11.35 15.08 -15.65
N TRP A 574 11.17 13.80 -15.33
CA TRP A 574 10.26 12.90 -16.00
C TRP A 574 8.85 13.46 -15.99
N TYR A 575 8.34 13.92 -14.85
CA TYR A 575 7.00 14.48 -14.75
C TYR A 575 6.85 15.76 -15.59
N GLN A 576 7.79 16.70 -15.50
CA GLN A 576 7.72 17.92 -16.30
C GLN A 576 7.72 17.62 -17.81
N ASN A 577 8.45 16.61 -18.23
CA ASN A 577 8.49 16.17 -19.63
C ASN A 577 7.21 15.43 -20.06
N ASN A 578 6.48 14.80 -19.14
CA ASN A 578 5.35 13.94 -19.46
C ASN A 578 3.96 14.47 -19.06
N ARG A 579 3.87 15.61 -18.36
CA ARG A 579 2.62 16.27 -17.90
C ARG A 579 1.58 16.59 -18.98
N HIS A 580 1.92 16.39 -20.25
CA HIS A 580 1.03 16.57 -21.39
C HIS A 580 0.19 15.30 -21.69
N HIS A 581 0.50 14.18 -21.04
CA HIS A 581 -0.35 12.99 -21.01
C HIS A 581 -1.37 13.11 -19.87
N ASP A 582 -2.41 12.28 -19.91
CA ASP A 582 -3.47 12.27 -18.90
C ASP A 582 -3.14 11.34 -17.73
N VAL A 583 -2.61 10.15 -18.02
CA VAL A 583 -2.36 9.11 -17.01
C VAL A 583 -0.99 8.47 -17.18
N VAL A 584 -0.40 8.03 -16.07
CA VAL A 584 0.72 7.10 -16.07
C VAL A 584 0.19 5.68 -16.15
N ASP A 585 0.85 4.87 -16.97
CA ASP A 585 0.46 3.50 -17.21
C ASP A 585 1.63 2.52 -17.03
N VAL A 586 1.36 1.43 -16.31
CA VAL A 586 2.31 0.33 -16.09
C VAL A 586 1.90 -0.97 -16.79
N GLU A 587 0.67 -1.05 -17.32
CA GLU A 587 0.07 -2.28 -17.84
C GLU A 587 -0.52 -2.12 -19.25
N HIS A 588 -1.33 -1.09 -19.52
CA HIS A 588 -2.04 -0.95 -20.79
C HIS A 588 -1.14 -0.65 -21.99
N CYS A 589 0.02 -0.02 -21.78
CA CYS A 589 1.00 0.22 -22.83
C CYS A 589 1.58 -1.11 -23.36
N TYR A 590 1.76 -2.10 -22.46
CA TYR A 590 2.19 -3.44 -22.84
C TYR A 590 1.14 -4.17 -23.67
N LEU A 591 -0.15 -3.99 -23.32
CA LEU A 591 -1.25 -4.51 -24.12
C LEU A 591 -1.30 -3.88 -25.51
N GLY A 592 -1.10 -2.57 -25.62
CA GLY A 592 -1.11 -1.88 -26.91
C GLY A 592 -0.05 -2.38 -27.87
N ARG A 593 1.12 -2.74 -27.35
CA ARG A 593 2.19 -3.33 -28.15
C ARG A 593 1.83 -4.74 -28.65
N ALA A 594 1.42 -5.63 -27.75
CA ALA A 594 1.02 -7.00 -28.10
C ALA A 594 -0.15 -7.02 -29.10
N LEU A 595 -1.16 -6.18 -28.86
CA LEU A 595 -2.39 -6.13 -29.66
C LEU A 595 -2.24 -5.34 -30.97
N ALA A 596 -1.21 -4.50 -31.12
CA ALA A 596 -0.99 -3.75 -32.36
C ALA A 596 -0.80 -4.65 -33.59
N ALA A 597 -0.31 -5.88 -33.39
CA ALA A 597 -0.12 -6.86 -34.44
C ALA A 597 -1.42 -7.57 -34.88
N ASP A 598 -2.46 -7.60 -34.03
CA ASP A 598 -3.70 -8.36 -34.28
C ASP A 598 -4.93 -7.43 -34.42
N LYS A 599 -5.37 -7.21 -35.65
CA LYS A 599 -6.54 -6.38 -35.98
C LYS A 599 -7.88 -6.98 -35.55
N GLY A 600 -7.93 -8.24 -35.15
CA GLY A 600 -9.13 -8.95 -34.71
C GLY A 600 -9.34 -8.95 -33.19
N ALA A 601 -8.32 -8.59 -32.41
CA ALA A 601 -8.43 -8.60 -30.96
C ALA A 601 -9.30 -7.45 -30.42
N ARG A 602 -10.15 -7.77 -29.44
CA ARG A 602 -11.04 -6.84 -28.74
C ARG A 602 -10.48 -6.55 -27.36
N LEU A 603 -10.31 -5.26 -27.05
CA LEU A 603 -9.82 -4.79 -25.75
C LEU A 603 -10.89 -3.95 -25.04
N TYR A 604 -11.16 -4.29 -23.78
CA TYR A 604 -11.90 -3.45 -22.84
C TYR A 604 -10.99 -3.07 -21.68
N ALA A 605 -10.36 -1.90 -21.76
CA ALA A 605 -9.31 -1.45 -20.85
C ALA A 605 -9.73 -0.23 -20.03
N GLY A 606 -9.44 -0.25 -18.73
CA GLY A 606 -9.72 0.86 -17.82
C GLY A 606 -8.58 1.13 -16.86
N GLN A 607 -8.27 2.41 -16.65
CA GLN A 607 -7.26 2.88 -15.71
C GLN A 607 -7.96 3.68 -14.63
N LEU A 608 -7.90 3.21 -13.39
CA LEU A 608 -8.34 3.97 -12.22
C LEU A 608 -7.24 4.95 -11.81
N VAL A 609 -7.57 6.24 -11.76
CA VAL A 609 -6.65 7.27 -11.28
C VAL A 609 -6.65 7.26 -9.76
N THR A 610 -5.53 6.87 -9.15
CA THR A 610 -5.42 6.68 -7.70
C THR A 610 -4.70 7.81 -6.98
N ASP A 611 -3.87 8.56 -7.71
CA ASP A 611 -2.95 9.55 -7.17
C ASP A 611 -2.63 10.61 -8.23
N ARG A 612 -2.03 11.72 -7.83
CA ARG A 612 -1.48 12.73 -8.74
C ARG A 612 -0.09 13.14 -8.26
N PRO A 613 0.96 12.97 -9.08
CA PRO A 613 2.30 13.44 -8.71
C PRO A 613 2.29 14.94 -8.35
N VAL A 614 3.08 15.35 -7.34
CA VAL A 614 3.29 16.76 -6.89
C VAL A 614 2.13 17.43 -6.13
N HIS A 615 0.86 17.18 -6.49
CA HIS A 615 -0.25 18.06 -6.09
C HIS A 615 -1.16 17.51 -4.99
N GLU A 616 -1.56 16.24 -5.09
CA GLU A 616 -2.50 15.59 -4.17
C GLU A 616 -2.15 14.11 -4.06
N ASP A 617 -1.75 13.70 -2.86
CA ASP A 617 -1.39 12.33 -2.56
C ASP A 617 -2.55 11.64 -1.84
N TYR A 618 -3.34 10.89 -2.61
CA TYR A 618 -4.35 9.97 -2.09
C TYR A 618 -3.84 8.53 -2.03
N SER A 619 -2.52 8.28 -2.00
CA SER A 619 -1.97 6.92 -1.75
C SER A 619 -2.38 6.33 -0.39
N ARG A 620 -3.07 7.13 0.44
CA ARG A 620 -3.79 6.71 1.66
C ARG A 620 -5.18 6.14 1.43
N LEU A 621 -5.81 6.42 0.29
CA LEU A 621 -6.99 5.69 -0.10
C LEU A 621 -6.51 4.27 -0.40
N ASP A 622 -6.68 3.42 0.60
CA ASP A 622 -6.69 1.98 0.45
C ASP A 622 -7.33 1.65 -0.91
N GLU A 623 -6.71 0.81 -1.71
CA GLU A 623 -7.33 0.31 -2.94
C GLU A 623 -8.70 -0.36 -2.68
N ASN A 624 -8.98 -0.67 -1.42
CA ASN A 624 -10.23 -1.16 -0.86
C ASN A 624 -11.13 -0.07 -0.23
N ALA A 625 -10.80 1.22 -0.38
CA ALA A 625 -11.68 2.31 0.00
C ALA A 625 -13.03 2.16 -0.75
N PRO A 626 -14.18 2.44 -0.11
CA PRO A 626 -15.49 2.19 -0.72
C PRO A 626 -15.67 2.80 -2.11
N VAL A 627 -15.13 4.02 -2.32
CA VAL A 627 -15.17 4.71 -3.62
C VAL A 627 -14.36 3.97 -4.70
N MET A 628 -13.19 3.43 -4.35
CA MET A 628 -12.31 2.70 -5.26
C MET A 628 -12.90 1.33 -5.61
N ILE A 629 -13.50 0.64 -4.63
CA ILE A 629 -14.23 -0.61 -4.86
C ILE A 629 -15.41 -0.37 -5.80
N ALA A 630 -16.20 0.68 -5.58
CA ALA A 630 -17.36 1.00 -6.41
C ALA A 630 -16.94 1.29 -7.87
N ALA A 631 -15.84 2.02 -8.08
CA ALA A 631 -15.28 2.28 -9.40
C ALA A 631 -14.85 0.98 -10.13
N LYS A 632 -14.12 0.10 -9.42
CA LYS A 632 -13.72 -1.24 -9.91
C LYS A 632 -14.95 -2.08 -10.28
N GLN A 633 -15.93 -2.16 -9.38
CA GLN A 633 -17.18 -2.90 -9.60
C GLN A 633 -17.92 -2.39 -10.84
N ARG A 634 -18.10 -1.08 -10.96
CA ARG A 634 -18.75 -0.45 -12.11
C ARG A 634 -18.05 -0.81 -13.41
N PHE A 635 -16.72 -0.73 -13.46
CA PHE A 635 -15.94 -1.07 -14.65
C PHE A 635 -16.15 -2.52 -15.09
N PHE A 636 -15.89 -3.49 -14.22
CA PHE A 636 -15.97 -4.90 -14.60
C PHE A 636 -17.41 -5.34 -14.91
N LEU A 637 -18.42 -4.83 -14.19
CA LEU A 637 -19.81 -5.10 -14.53
C LEU A 637 -20.14 -4.60 -15.93
N GLN A 638 -19.75 -3.36 -16.26
CA GLN A 638 -19.95 -2.81 -17.60
C GLN A 638 -19.22 -3.63 -18.67
N ALA A 639 -17.97 -4.02 -18.42
CA ALA A 639 -17.17 -4.83 -19.33
C ALA A 639 -17.84 -6.19 -19.61
N ILE A 640 -18.24 -6.92 -18.55
CA ILE A 640 -18.87 -8.23 -18.67
C ILE A 640 -20.22 -8.13 -19.38
N LEU A 641 -21.08 -7.19 -18.98
CA LEU A 641 -22.39 -6.99 -19.61
C LEU A 641 -22.27 -6.64 -21.10
N ARG A 642 -21.25 -5.88 -21.48
CA ARG A 642 -20.97 -5.57 -22.87
C ARG A 642 -20.60 -6.83 -23.67
N LEU A 643 -19.71 -7.65 -23.14
CA LEU A 643 -19.31 -8.92 -23.79
C LEU A 643 -20.49 -9.88 -23.93
N VAL A 644 -21.36 -9.95 -22.91
CA VAL A 644 -22.62 -10.72 -22.96
C VAL A 644 -23.52 -10.24 -24.10
N ARG A 645 -23.69 -8.92 -24.26
CA ARG A 645 -24.51 -8.32 -25.33
C ARG A 645 -23.91 -8.55 -26.72
N GLU A 646 -22.61 -8.35 -26.88
CA GLU A 646 -21.91 -8.53 -28.16
C GLU A 646 -21.93 -10.01 -28.61
N SER A 647 -21.72 -10.97 -27.69
CA SER A 647 -21.87 -12.41 -27.96
C SER A 647 -23.29 -12.79 -28.42
N THR A 648 -24.30 -12.00 -28.05
CA THR A 648 -25.70 -12.21 -28.44
C THR A 648 -26.03 -11.58 -29.81
N LEU A 649 -25.35 -10.49 -30.19
CA LEU A 649 -25.58 -9.74 -31.44
C LEU A 649 -24.90 -10.36 -32.67
N SER A 650 -23.79 -11.09 -32.51
CA SER A 650 -23.10 -11.79 -33.61
C SER A 650 -23.88 -12.98 -34.20
N GLN A 651 -25.15 -13.14 -33.83
CA GLN A 651 -26.10 -14.13 -34.36
C GLN A 651 -27.39 -13.50 -34.93
N GLY A 652 -27.48 -12.17 -35.03
CA GLY A 652 -28.62 -11.45 -35.60
C GLY A 652 -28.54 -11.28 -37.10
#